data_AF-A0A494X6S9-F1
#
_entry.id   AF-A0A494X6S9-F1
#
_cell.length_a   1.000
_cell.length_b   1.000
_cell.length_c   1.000
_cell.angle_alpha   90.00
_cell.angle_beta   90.00
_cell.angle_gamma   90.00
#
_symmetry.space_group_name_H-M   'P 1'
#
loop_
_entity.id
_entity.type
_entity.pdbx_description
1 polymer ?
#
loop_
_entity_poly.entity_id
_entity_poly.type
_entity_poly.pdbx_seq_one_letter_code
_entity_poly.pdbx_strand_id
1 'polypeptide(L)'
;MTSSVSSSTTSSTSTGKTTSAAEILAEAKAAAQAAAQTIISGSGIGSSMNLSSLMSGLMSVESVPLLQLEAQAADVDSQISAFGTLSSAFSTFEDSISELTYSSSFNTLSAATSDETVASAAINPGATAGSYTVNITQLAQSESLLATGVASTSTPIGTGATTTLNISLGTTTTTTNSDGTTSQSFTATAGSTVTPITIDSSNDTLEGIRTAINAANIGVTATIVNDGSGTPYRLAITSNTTGATEAISISVAGAGGTGTGDSTLTNMFTYNPGGTEDMTETSVAQNAQMTVNGTPIQSATNTADNSYPGLSIALMGVGTATITVGTATGTLEGLVDNFVTAYNAMQAAIAPLTQFDASDSDNNGPLIGNSTVQQLTSQIQQIVSGTVGGSTTYQQLADIGITLDATTGDLDLDSTTLEDALASNSAAFQALFGTMESATDPLVTAGTTGTTTPTSGTYAINVTQAATQGVLTGTASPAVPTAATQLSVNLNGTFASVTVPAGSYSSLSDYAAALQAAINGNSTYQSDGYGVTVSVDSTGTNLVVTSNTYGSDSTVQISGTDAATLFGSTTNTGVAGTDIQGSIGGYPATGSGQTLTASGNTPVSGITVTVTGSQTGSRGTVSYSTGIATQLTNVMNDAVAVQGTGDATVDGAITGAVDTLKDQVSQIEDQESTQQSYIDSVSAIYQAEFTALQTTLASMSSISSYLQEIFNPTTSSS
;
A
#
# COMPACT_ATOMS: atom_id res chain seq x y z
N MET A 1 -30.01 9.61 51.72
CA MET A 1 -31.42 10.10 51.71
C MET A 1 -31.78 10.36 50.25
N THR A 2 -32.00 9.32 49.43
CA THR A 2 -33.32 8.73 49.14
C THR A 2 -34.40 9.76 48.82
N SER A 3 -34.62 10.03 47.54
CA SER A 3 -35.94 9.88 46.94
C SER A 3 -35.81 9.62 45.44
N SER A 4 -36.33 8.47 45.05
CA SER A 4 -36.45 7.89 43.73
C SER A 4 -37.58 8.52 42.92
N VAL A 5 -37.36 8.79 41.64
CA VAL A 5 -38.42 8.66 40.62
C VAL A 5 -37.82 7.92 39.42
N SER A 6 -38.50 6.84 39.06
CA SER A 6 -38.16 5.82 38.08
C SER A 6 -38.43 6.33 36.66
N SER A 7 -37.40 6.49 35.82
CA SER A 7 -37.58 6.53 34.37
C SER A 7 -37.54 5.08 33.86
N SER A 8 -38.72 4.53 33.58
CA SER A 8 -38.83 3.23 32.93
C SER A 8 -38.42 3.35 31.47
N THR A 9 -37.20 2.90 31.17
CA THR A 9 -36.81 2.42 29.85
C THR A 9 -37.73 1.27 29.45
N THR A 10 -38.63 1.52 28.50
CA THR A 10 -39.31 0.44 27.77
C THR A 10 -38.60 0.27 26.43
N SER A 11 -37.67 -0.68 26.41
CA SER A 11 -37.27 -1.39 25.20
C SER A 11 -38.51 -2.07 24.62
N SER A 12 -38.94 -1.61 23.45
CA SER A 12 -39.93 -2.28 22.62
C SER A 12 -39.28 -2.53 21.26
N THR A 13 -38.79 -3.76 21.09
CA THR A 13 -38.51 -4.34 19.78
C THR A 13 -39.83 -4.37 19.00
N SER A 14 -39.98 -3.48 18.02
CA SER A 14 -41.06 -3.52 17.04
C SER A 14 -40.46 -3.44 15.64
N THR A 15 -40.52 -4.57 14.96
CA THR A 15 -40.38 -4.71 13.51
C THR A 15 -41.12 -3.59 12.75
N GLY A 16 -40.37 -2.85 11.94
CA GLY A 16 -40.81 -2.32 10.63
C GLY A 16 -42.13 -1.56 10.57
N LYS A 17 -42.15 -0.34 11.10
CA LYS A 17 -42.82 0.84 10.51
C LYS A 17 -42.48 2.02 11.42
N THR A 18 -41.59 2.90 10.99
CA THR A 18 -41.47 4.24 11.60
C THR A 18 -42.76 4.96 11.26
N THR A 19 -43.70 4.97 12.20
CA THR A 19 -44.96 5.72 12.07
C THR A 19 -44.60 7.17 11.80
N SER A 20 -44.88 7.69 10.61
CA SER A 20 -44.43 9.04 10.24
C SER A 20 -45.04 10.06 11.20
N ALA A 21 -44.40 11.20 11.42
CA ALA A 21 -45.01 12.26 12.24
C ALA A 21 -46.38 12.71 11.69
N ALA A 22 -46.64 12.51 10.39
CA ALA A 22 -47.95 12.68 9.79
C ALA A 22 -48.98 11.64 10.29
N GLU A 23 -48.58 10.37 10.46
CA GLU A 23 -49.40 9.32 11.07
C GLU A 23 -49.64 9.61 12.57
N ILE A 24 -48.62 10.04 13.35
CA ILE A 24 -48.80 10.41 14.77
C ILE A 24 -49.69 11.66 14.90
N LEU A 25 -49.51 12.66 14.03
CA LEU A 25 -50.34 13.86 13.96
C LEU A 25 -51.79 13.52 13.56
N ALA A 26 -51.97 12.55 12.66
CA ALA A 26 -53.29 12.05 12.26
C ALA A 26 -53.98 11.30 13.41
N GLU A 27 -53.23 10.45 14.13
CA GLU A 27 -53.70 9.71 15.31
C GLU A 27 -54.08 10.67 16.45
N ALA A 28 -53.25 11.67 16.73
CA ALA A 28 -53.50 12.71 17.73
C ALA A 28 -54.74 13.56 17.39
N LYS A 29 -54.87 13.98 16.12
CA LYS A 29 -56.08 14.66 15.63
C LYS A 29 -57.32 13.77 15.73
N ALA A 30 -57.20 12.49 15.37
CA ALA A 30 -58.31 11.53 15.46
C ALA A 30 -58.72 11.28 16.92
N ALA A 31 -57.77 11.16 17.85
CA ALA A 31 -58.02 11.01 19.29
C ALA A 31 -58.69 12.25 19.88
N ALA A 32 -58.23 13.46 19.52
CA ALA A 32 -58.87 14.71 19.91
C ALA A 32 -60.30 14.83 19.36
N GLN A 33 -60.51 14.42 18.11
CA GLN A 33 -61.82 14.44 17.46
C GLN A 33 -62.77 13.39 18.07
N ALA A 34 -62.27 12.22 18.45
CA ALA A 34 -63.02 11.18 19.15
C ALA A 34 -63.39 11.61 20.58
N ALA A 35 -62.47 12.27 21.31
CA ALA A 35 -62.76 12.87 22.61
C ALA A 35 -63.84 13.96 22.49
N ALA A 36 -63.73 14.85 21.51
CA ALA A 36 -64.74 15.88 21.23
C ALA A 36 -66.12 15.27 20.87
N GLN A 37 -66.15 14.20 20.06
CA GLN A 37 -67.40 13.49 19.75
C GLN A 37 -68.02 12.80 20.97
N THR A 38 -67.20 12.30 21.90
CA THR A 38 -67.65 11.68 23.16
C THR A 38 -68.28 12.73 24.09
N ILE A 39 -67.76 13.96 24.10
CA ILE A 39 -68.36 15.11 24.83
C ILE A 39 -69.72 15.47 24.23
N ILE A 40 -69.80 15.60 22.90
CA ILE A 40 -71.02 16.01 22.19
C ILE A 40 -72.12 14.94 22.34
N SER A 41 -71.74 13.66 22.30
CA SER A 41 -72.66 12.52 22.42
C SER A 41 -73.08 12.20 23.86
N GLY A 42 -72.38 12.76 24.86
CA GLY A 42 -72.61 12.55 26.29
C GLY A 42 -73.64 13.48 26.95
N SER A 43 -74.45 14.21 26.17
CA SER A 43 -75.52 15.08 26.69
C SER A 43 -76.72 14.26 27.21
N GLY A 44 -76.50 13.54 28.31
CA GLY A 44 -77.50 12.91 29.15
C GLY A 44 -77.01 13.03 30.60
N ILE A 45 -77.78 13.71 31.46
CA ILE A 45 -77.41 14.25 32.79
C ILE A 45 -77.17 13.14 33.85
N GLY A 46 -76.46 12.05 33.53
CA GLY A 46 -76.34 10.94 34.49
C GLY A 46 -75.19 9.95 34.31
N SER A 47 -74.41 9.99 33.24
CA SER A 47 -73.28 9.07 33.07
C SER A 47 -71.96 9.79 33.33
N SER A 48 -71.17 9.22 34.24
CA SER A 48 -69.79 9.62 34.58
C SER A 48 -69.03 10.12 33.35
N MET A 49 -68.95 11.44 33.22
CA MET A 49 -68.18 12.11 32.18
C MET A 49 -66.76 11.55 32.29
N ASN A 50 -66.27 10.88 31.24
CA ASN A 50 -64.98 10.20 31.27
C ASN A 50 -63.88 11.26 31.15
N LEU A 51 -63.73 11.97 32.24
CA LEU A 51 -63.02 13.21 32.40
C LEU A 51 -61.53 12.95 32.00
N SER A 52 -60.99 11.77 32.30
CA SER A 52 -59.63 11.35 31.92
C SER A 52 -59.43 11.28 30.40
N SER A 53 -60.46 10.90 29.64
CA SER A 53 -60.40 10.90 28.16
C SER A 53 -60.41 12.31 27.57
N LEU A 54 -61.05 13.28 28.23
CA LEU A 54 -61.02 14.69 27.85
C LEU A 54 -59.63 15.29 28.04
N MET A 55 -59.05 15.06 29.21
CA MET A 55 -57.67 15.47 29.52
C MET A 55 -56.68 14.91 28.51
N SER A 56 -56.76 13.61 28.22
CA SER A 56 -55.89 12.97 27.23
C SER A 56 -56.09 13.56 25.83
N GLY A 57 -57.32 13.89 25.46
CA GLY A 57 -57.63 14.54 24.18
C GLY A 57 -57.08 15.96 24.06
N LEU A 58 -57.17 16.77 25.13
CA LEU A 58 -56.57 18.11 25.17
C LEU A 58 -55.04 18.03 25.11
N MET A 59 -54.43 17.14 25.91
CA MET A 59 -52.99 16.98 25.91
C MET A 59 -52.44 16.48 24.57
N SER A 60 -53.19 15.64 23.87
CA SER A 60 -52.84 15.19 22.53
C SER A 60 -52.84 16.31 21.47
N VAL A 61 -53.62 17.37 21.67
CA VAL A 61 -53.59 18.55 20.79
C VAL A 61 -52.40 19.43 21.16
N GLU A 62 -52.15 19.63 22.46
CA GLU A 62 -51.03 20.43 22.97
C GLU A 62 -49.66 19.82 22.62
N SER A 63 -49.58 18.51 22.39
CA SER A 63 -48.36 17.82 21.96
C SER A 63 -48.05 17.94 20.46
N VAL A 64 -48.97 18.43 19.63
CA VAL A 64 -48.78 18.51 18.17
C VAL A 64 -47.52 19.29 17.75
N PRO A 65 -47.21 20.47 18.31
CA PRO A 65 -46.00 21.20 17.94
C PRO A 65 -44.71 20.46 18.29
N LEU A 66 -44.70 19.73 19.43
CA LEU A 66 -43.55 18.91 19.83
C LEU A 66 -43.33 17.77 18.82
N LEU A 67 -44.40 17.05 18.47
CA LEU A 67 -44.34 15.97 17.48
C LEU A 67 -43.87 16.46 16.09
N GLN A 68 -44.13 17.73 15.75
CA GLN A 68 -43.63 18.34 14.52
C GLN A 68 -42.14 18.66 14.57
N LEU A 69 -41.61 19.01 15.74
CA LEU A 69 -40.19 19.24 15.96
C LEU A 69 -39.43 17.90 15.96
N GLU A 70 -39.95 16.88 16.65
CA GLU A 70 -39.39 15.52 16.64
C GLU A 70 -39.31 14.95 15.21
N ALA A 71 -40.32 15.26 14.38
CA ALA A 71 -40.32 14.92 12.96
C ALA A 71 -39.20 15.60 12.17
N GLN A 72 -38.96 16.88 12.45
CA GLN A 72 -37.93 17.67 11.78
C GLN A 72 -36.54 17.20 12.22
N ALA A 73 -36.34 16.93 13.50
CA ALA A 73 -35.10 16.35 14.01
C ALA A 73 -34.80 15.01 13.32
N ALA A 74 -35.79 14.13 13.24
CA ALA A 74 -35.64 12.84 12.56
C ALA A 74 -35.31 12.96 11.06
N ASP A 75 -35.88 13.96 10.35
CA ASP A 75 -35.55 14.24 8.96
C ASP A 75 -34.10 14.72 8.79
N VAL A 76 -33.66 15.66 9.65
CA VAL A 76 -32.29 16.18 9.63
C VAL A 76 -31.28 15.09 10.00
N ASP A 77 -31.58 14.23 10.98
CA ASP A 77 -30.74 13.07 11.34
C ASP A 77 -30.63 12.05 10.19
N SER A 78 -31.72 11.85 9.45
CA SER A 78 -31.72 11.05 8.22
C SER A 78 -30.78 11.64 7.17
N GLN A 79 -30.79 12.96 6.99
CA GLN A 79 -29.86 13.67 6.09
C GLN A 79 -28.40 13.52 6.54
N ILE A 80 -28.11 13.65 7.83
CA ILE A 80 -26.76 13.44 8.39
C ILE A 80 -26.27 12.00 8.12
N SER A 81 -27.14 11.01 8.36
CA SER A 81 -26.84 9.60 8.11
C SER A 81 -26.59 9.32 6.62
N ALA A 82 -27.38 9.96 5.75
CA ALA A 82 -27.21 9.89 4.30
C ALA A 82 -25.88 10.51 3.84
N PHE A 83 -25.47 11.64 4.40
CA PHE A 83 -24.15 12.22 4.15
C PHE A 83 -23.00 11.33 4.64
N GLY A 84 -23.18 10.59 5.75
CA GLY A 84 -22.22 9.58 6.18
C GLY A 84 -22.06 8.44 5.17
N THR A 85 -23.17 7.99 4.57
CA THR A 85 -23.17 6.98 3.49
C THR A 85 -22.48 7.53 2.24
N LEU A 86 -22.78 8.76 1.85
CA LEU A 86 -22.17 9.45 0.72
C LEU A 86 -20.65 9.60 0.89
N SER A 87 -20.21 10.06 2.07
CA SER A 87 -18.79 10.20 2.41
C SER A 87 -18.06 8.87 2.30
N SER A 88 -18.65 7.79 2.80
CA SER A 88 -18.06 6.45 2.71
C SER A 88 -17.93 5.95 1.27
N ALA A 89 -18.94 6.22 0.43
CA ALA A 89 -18.88 5.89 -1.00
C ALA A 89 -17.80 6.70 -1.74
N PHE A 90 -17.64 7.98 -1.40
CA PHE A 90 -16.65 8.87 -1.99
C PHE A 90 -15.23 8.46 -1.59
N SER A 91 -14.98 8.15 -0.32
CA SER A 91 -13.67 7.65 0.12
C SER A 91 -13.31 6.32 -0.55
N THR A 92 -14.28 5.40 -0.68
CA THR A 92 -14.04 4.11 -1.38
C THR A 92 -13.69 4.35 -2.86
N PHE A 93 -14.36 5.30 -3.51
CA PHE A 93 -14.04 5.67 -4.88
C PHE A 93 -12.67 6.37 -5.00
N GLU A 94 -12.35 7.29 -4.09
CA GLU A 94 -11.06 7.96 -4.02
C GLU A 94 -9.89 6.96 -3.89
N ASP A 95 -10.02 5.99 -3.00
CA ASP A 95 -9.02 4.92 -2.80
C ASP A 95 -8.77 4.18 -4.12
N SER A 96 -9.83 3.86 -4.88
CA SER A 96 -9.73 3.12 -6.14
C SER A 96 -9.03 3.90 -7.28
N ILE A 97 -9.07 5.24 -7.25
CA ILE A 97 -8.45 6.09 -8.28
C ILE A 97 -7.07 6.60 -7.90
N SER A 98 -6.71 6.57 -6.61
CA SER A 98 -5.43 7.07 -6.11
C SER A 98 -4.23 6.40 -6.82
N GLU A 99 -4.30 5.09 -7.06
CA GLU A 99 -3.24 4.34 -7.76
C GLU A 99 -3.07 4.75 -9.22
N LEU A 100 -4.14 5.23 -9.87
CA LEU A 100 -4.13 5.76 -11.23
C LEU A 100 -3.54 7.17 -11.33
N THR A 101 -3.23 7.83 -10.21
CA THR A 101 -2.57 9.15 -10.20
C THR A 101 -1.05 9.05 -10.30
N TYR A 102 -0.46 7.92 -9.87
CA TYR A 102 0.98 7.79 -9.73
C TYR A 102 1.66 7.27 -11.00
N SER A 103 2.68 8.00 -11.46
CA SER A 103 3.49 7.60 -12.62
C SER A 103 4.18 6.25 -12.46
N SER A 104 4.52 5.85 -11.23
CA SER A 104 5.11 4.54 -10.93
C SER A 104 4.19 3.37 -11.27
N SER A 105 2.87 3.53 -11.12
CA SER A 105 1.89 2.50 -11.44
C SER A 105 1.92 2.13 -12.94
N PHE A 106 2.15 3.13 -13.79
CA PHE A 106 2.18 2.99 -15.26
C PHE A 106 3.52 2.55 -15.84
N ASN A 107 4.61 2.67 -15.07
CA ASN A 107 5.96 2.26 -15.49
C ASN A 107 6.36 0.88 -14.98
N THR A 108 5.38 0.08 -14.53
CA THR A 108 5.62 -1.30 -14.11
C THR A 108 5.89 -2.21 -15.30
N LEU A 109 6.94 -3.02 -15.19
CA LEU A 109 7.24 -4.07 -16.16
C LEU A 109 6.63 -5.40 -15.69
N SER A 110 6.14 -6.20 -16.63
CA SER A 110 5.78 -7.61 -16.42
C SER A 110 6.62 -8.50 -17.33
N ALA A 111 6.73 -9.78 -16.95
CA ALA A 111 7.35 -10.82 -17.77
C ALA A 111 6.29 -11.84 -18.18
N ALA A 112 6.09 -12.02 -19.48
CA ALA A 112 5.31 -13.11 -20.05
C ALA A 112 6.25 -14.19 -20.60
N THR A 113 5.84 -15.45 -20.60
CA THR A 113 6.62 -16.57 -21.14
C THR A 113 5.87 -17.25 -22.27
N SER A 114 6.59 -17.72 -23.29
CA SER A 114 6.01 -18.49 -24.39
C SER A 114 5.62 -19.91 -23.98
N ASP A 115 6.19 -20.44 -22.88
CA ASP A 115 5.93 -21.79 -22.39
C ASP A 115 6.16 -21.87 -20.87
N GLU A 116 5.07 -21.78 -20.09
CA GLU A 116 5.09 -21.87 -18.63
C GLU A 116 5.52 -23.26 -18.11
N THR A 117 5.47 -24.31 -18.94
CA THR A 117 5.94 -25.64 -18.54
C THR A 117 7.47 -25.76 -18.54
N VAL A 118 8.15 -24.84 -19.24
CA VAL A 118 9.61 -24.75 -19.30
C VAL A 118 10.12 -23.73 -18.29
N ALA A 119 9.63 -22.49 -18.33
CA ALA A 119 10.11 -21.42 -17.49
C ALA A 119 9.06 -20.33 -17.24
N SER A 120 9.15 -19.68 -16.08
CA SER A 120 8.49 -18.41 -15.79
C SER A 120 9.51 -17.40 -15.28
N ALA A 121 9.15 -16.11 -15.26
CA ALA A 121 10.01 -15.08 -14.68
C ALA A 121 9.23 -14.03 -13.88
N ALA A 122 9.89 -13.51 -12.85
CA ALA A 122 9.50 -12.33 -12.12
C ALA A 122 10.47 -11.18 -12.38
N ILE A 123 9.96 -9.95 -12.28
CA ILE A 123 10.71 -8.72 -12.47
C ILE A 123 11.29 -8.25 -11.13
N ASN A 124 12.59 -7.96 -11.13
CA ASN A 124 13.33 -7.33 -10.04
C ASN A 124 13.83 -5.94 -10.49
N PRO A 125 14.22 -5.05 -9.56
CA PRO A 125 14.81 -3.75 -9.91
C PRO A 125 16.00 -3.90 -10.87
N GLY A 126 16.02 -3.05 -11.91
CA GLY A 126 17.04 -3.10 -12.97
C GLY A 126 16.64 -3.91 -14.21
N ALA A 127 15.42 -4.44 -14.27
CA ALA A 127 14.91 -5.10 -15.47
C ALA A 127 14.77 -4.11 -16.63
N THR A 128 14.99 -4.60 -17.84
CA THR A 128 14.79 -3.83 -19.07
C THR A 128 13.72 -4.48 -19.93
N ALA A 129 12.96 -3.68 -20.67
CA ALA A 129 12.01 -4.22 -21.65
C ALA A 129 12.77 -4.93 -22.78
N GLY A 130 12.27 -6.08 -23.22
CA GLY A 130 12.95 -6.90 -24.23
C GLY A 130 12.43 -8.34 -24.29
N SER A 131 12.97 -9.10 -25.23
CA SER A 131 12.72 -10.55 -25.32
C SER A 131 13.99 -11.32 -25.00
N TYR A 132 13.88 -12.30 -24.10
CA TYR A 132 14.96 -13.11 -23.58
C TYR A 132 14.69 -14.57 -23.94
N THR A 133 15.54 -15.16 -24.78
CA THR A 133 15.44 -16.59 -25.08
C THR A 133 16.14 -17.37 -23.97
N VAL A 134 15.36 -18.18 -23.25
CA VAL A 134 15.85 -19.07 -22.20
C VAL A 134 15.85 -20.50 -22.74
N ASN A 135 17.01 -21.14 -22.70
CA ASN A 135 17.15 -22.56 -23.03
C ASN A 135 17.68 -23.29 -21.79
N ILE A 136 16.86 -24.16 -21.22
CA ILE A 136 17.18 -24.95 -20.03
C ILE A 136 17.62 -26.32 -20.50
N THR A 137 18.84 -26.71 -20.16
CA THR A 137 19.41 -28.02 -20.51
C THR A 137 19.40 -28.99 -19.35
N GLN A 138 19.36 -28.48 -18.11
CA GLN A 138 19.42 -29.28 -16.91
C GLN A 138 18.75 -28.56 -15.74
N LEU A 139 17.97 -29.29 -14.94
CA LEU A 139 17.43 -28.80 -13.66
C LEU A 139 18.37 -29.11 -12.50
N ALA A 140 18.33 -28.28 -11.47
CA ALA A 140 18.99 -28.54 -10.22
C ALA A 140 18.33 -29.73 -9.52
N GLN A 141 19.14 -30.64 -8.98
CA GLN A 141 18.68 -31.80 -8.22
C GLN A 141 19.46 -31.91 -6.91
N SER A 142 18.80 -32.50 -5.91
CA SER A 142 19.38 -32.88 -4.63
C SER A 142 19.90 -34.32 -4.73
N GLU A 143 21.01 -34.63 -4.05
CA GLU A 143 21.47 -36.03 -3.97
C GLU A 143 20.53 -36.86 -3.09
N SER A 144 20.29 -38.11 -3.50
CA SER A 144 19.53 -39.08 -2.72
C SER A 144 20.23 -40.43 -2.72
N LEU A 145 20.55 -40.92 -1.52
CA LEU A 145 21.23 -42.19 -1.28
C LEU A 145 20.26 -43.21 -0.70
N LEU A 146 20.34 -44.46 -1.16
CA LEU A 146 19.50 -45.56 -0.74
C LEU A 146 20.34 -46.69 -0.12
N ALA A 147 20.06 -47.02 1.13
CA ALA A 147 20.72 -48.11 1.83
C ALA A 147 20.30 -49.50 1.32
N THR A 148 21.04 -50.52 1.74
CA THR A 148 20.62 -51.93 1.58
C THR A 148 19.33 -52.21 2.35
N GLY A 149 18.50 -53.12 1.83
CA GLY A 149 17.17 -53.40 2.38
C GLY A 149 17.18 -54.41 3.51
N VAL A 150 16.30 -54.22 4.49
CA VAL A 150 16.06 -55.14 5.62
C VAL A 150 14.62 -55.65 5.64
N ALA A 151 14.39 -56.76 6.34
CA ALA A 151 13.08 -57.43 6.39
C ALA A 151 12.03 -56.71 7.25
N SER A 152 12.46 -55.88 8.22
CA SER A 152 11.60 -55.23 9.21
C SER A 152 12.14 -53.86 9.57
N THR A 153 11.24 -52.90 9.82
CA THR A 153 11.59 -51.52 10.21
C THR A 153 11.97 -51.39 11.69
N SER A 154 11.55 -52.34 12.52
CA SER A 154 11.64 -52.32 13.98
C SER A 154 12.55 -53.41 14.56
N THR A 155 13.15 -54.24 13.71
CA THR A 155 14.14 -55.24 14.15
C THR A 155 15.52 -54.58 14.25
N PRO A 156 16.26 -54.77 15.37
CA PRO A 156 17.63 -54.26 15.51
C PRO A 156 18.53 -54.71 14.36
N ILE A 157 19.37 -53.80 13.88
CA ILE A 157 20.33 -54.00 12.80
C ILE A 157 21.72 -54.17 13.41
N GLY A 158 22.33 -55.31 13.13
CA GLY A 158 23.65 -55.64 13.66
C GLY A 158 23.63 -56.21 15.08
N THR A 159 24.70 -55.93 15.82
CA THR A 159 25.01 -56.45 17.16
C THR A 159 24.65 -55.49 18.29
N GLY A 160 24.24 -54.25 17.97
CA GLY A 160 23.98 -53.18 18.93
C GLY A 160 25.24 -52.45 19.42
N ALA A 161 26.40 -52.68 18.78
CA ALA A 161 27.62 -51.94 19.10
C ALA A 161 27.47 -50.44 18.75
N THR A 162 27.86 -49.56 19.68
CA THR A 162 27.75 -48.11 19.50
C THR A 162 28.50 -47.67 18.23
N THR A 163 27.74 -47.07 17.33
CA THR A 163 28.16 -46.63 16.00
C THR A 163 27.88 -45.14 15.86
N THR A 164 28.77 -44.42 15.19
CA THR A 164 28.62 -42.99 14.94
C THR A 164 28.53 -42.76 13.44
N LEU A 165 27.44 -42.15 12.97
CA LEU A 165 27.27 -41.68 11.60
C LEU A 165 27.67 -40.20 11.51
N ASN A 166 28.62 -39.92 10.62
CA ASN A 166 29.10 -38.58 10.33
C ASN A 166 28.72 -38.25 8.90
N ILE A 167 27.67 -37.44 8.74
CA ILE A 167 27.14 -37.03 7.43
C ILE A 167 27.63 -35.61 7.13
N SER A 168 28.17 -35.41 5.93
CA SER A 168 28.66 -34.12 5.43
C SER A 168 28.03 -33.79 4.09
N LEU A 169 27.75 -32.50 3.86
CA LEU A 169 27.39 -31.97 2.55
C LEU A 169 28.61 -31.30 1.89
N GLY A 170 28.73 -31.41 0.57
CA GLY A 170 29.87 -30.91 -0.19
C GLY A 170 29.76 -31.11 -1.69
N THR A 171 30.90 -31.01 -2.37
CA THR A 171 30.99 -31.20 -3.82
C THR A 171 31.73 -32.49 -4.14
N THR A 172 31.12 -33.31 -4.99
CA THR A 172 31.79 -34.45 -5.64
C THR A 172 32.40 -33.99 -6.95
N THR A 173 33.70 -34.19 -7.13
CA THR A 173 34.41 -33.87 -8.38
C THR A 173 34.81 -35.15 -9.09
N THR A 174 34.28 -35.37 -10.28
CA THR A 174 34.70 -36.47 -11.16
C THR A 174 35.79 -35.97 -12.12
N THR A 175 36.96 -36.59 -12.06
CA THR A 175 38.08 -36.30 -12.97
C THR A 175 38.29 -37.49 -13.90
N THR A 176 38.33 -37.24 -15.22
CA THR A 176 38.81 -38.24 -16.17
C THR A 176 40.33 -38.14 -16.24
N ASN A 177 41.02 -39.18 -15.77
CA ASN A 177 42.46 -39.28 -15.80
C ASN A 177 42.96 -39.47 -17.24
N SER A 178 44.23 -39.16 -17.48
CA SER A 178 44.86 -39.28 -18.80
C SER A 178 44.86 -40.71 -19.37
N ASP A 179 44.63 -41.72 -18.53
CA ASP A 179 44.50 -43.13 -18.92
C ASP A 179 43.05 -43.54 -19.29
N GLY A 180 42.12 -42.59 -19.26
CA GLY A 180 40.70 -42.80 -19.54
C GLY A 180 39.89 -43.35 -18.36
N THR A 181 40.50 -43.54 -17.18
CA THR A 181 39.77 -43.90 -15.96
C THR A 181 39.14 -42.67 -15.32
N THR A 182 38.03 -42.84 -14.60
CA THR A 182 37.40 -41.78 -13.80
C THR A 182 37.77 -41.94 -12.33
N SER A 183 38.16 -40.86 -11.68
CA SER A 183 38.32 -40.78 -10.22
C SER A 183 37.37 -39.74 -9.65
N GLN A 184 36.77 -40.05 -8.50
CA GLN A 184 35.94 -39.09 -7.77
C GLN A 184 36.69 -38.61 -6.53
N SER A 185 36.38 -37.40 -6.08
CA SER A 185 36.76 -36.92 -4.76
C SER A 185 35.62 -36.10 -4.16
N PHE A 186 35.50 -36.16 -2.84
CA PHE A 186 34.56 -35.34 -2.09
C PHE A 186 35.27 -34.20 -1.37
N THR A 187 34.73 -32.99 -1.48
CA THR A 187 35.17 -31.83 -0.71
C THR A 187 34.00 -31.27 0.08
N ALA A 188 34.06 -31.35 1.41
CA ALA A 188 33.02 -30.81 2.27
C ALA A 188 32.87 -29.28 2.10
N THR A 189 31.63 -28.79 2.21
CA THR A 189 31.34 -27.35 2.16
C THR A 189 32.07 -26.62 3.29
N ALA A 190 32.77 -25.54 2.95
CA ALA A 190 33.60 -24.79 3.89
C ALA A 190 32.74 -24.19 5.01
N GLY A 191 33.17 -24.40 6.27
CA GLY A 191 32.44 -23.91 7.45
C GLY A 191 31.36 -24.85 7.97
N SER A 192 31.06 -25.95 7.29
CA SER A 192 30.14 -26.98 7.80
C SER A 192 30.74 -27.74 8.98
N THR A 193 30.02 -27.78 10.10
CA THR A 193 30.35 -28.63 11.26
C THR A 193 29.65 -29.97 11.15
N VAL A 194 30.40 -31.06 11.11
CA VAL A 194 29.85 -32.43 11.16
C VAL A 194 29.33 -32.71 12.57
N THR A 195 28.03 -32.93 12.70
CA THR A 195 27.41 -33.35 13.97
C THR A 195 27.36 -34.87 14.03
N PRO A 196 28.06 -35.52 14.99
CA PRO A 196 28.05 -36.97 15.09
C PRO A 196 26.67 -37.50 15.53
N ILE A 197 26.14 -38.49 14.81
CA ILE A 197 24.87 -39.15 15.14
C ILE A 197 25.18 -40.50 15.78
N THR A 198 24.84 -40.67 17.05
CA THR A 198 25.06 -41.93 17.77
C THR A 198 23.92 -42.90 17.57
N ILE A 199 24.26 -44.09 17.07
CA ILE A 199 23.40 -45.26 16.96
C ILE A 199 23.89 -46.33 17.94
N ASP A 200 23.00 -46.82 18.81
CA ASP A 200 23.26 -47.88 19.77
C ASP A 200 22.02 -48.77 19.96
N SER A 201 22.07 -49.72 20.88
CA SER A 201 20.97 -50.66 21.16
C SER A 201 19.60 -50.03 21.48
N SER A 202 19.53 -48.72 21.75
CA SER A 202 18.27 -48.01 21.97
C SER A 202 17.60 -47.53 20.68
N ASN A 203 18.33 -47.42 19.57
CA ASN A 203 17.86 -46.83 18.32
C ASN A 203 18.43 -47.50 17.04
N ASP A 204 19.06 -48.68 17.15
CA ASP A 204 19.64 -49.46 16.05
C ASP A 204 18.63 -50.16 15.12
N THR A 205 17.40 -49.68 15.07
CA THR A 205 16.36 -50.10 14.11
C THR A 205 16.30 -49.10 12.95
N LEU A 206 15.74 -49.47 11.80
CA LEU A 206 15.53 -48.50 10.71
C LEU A 206 14.72 -47.27 11.16
N GLU A 207 13.68 -47.49 11.97
CA GLU A 207 12.87 -46.42 12.56
C GLU A 207 13.68 -45.52 13.51
N GLY A 208 14.52 -46.12 14.35
CA GLY A 208 15.41 -45.41 15.26
C GLY A 208 16.46 -44.59 14.53
N ILE A 209 17.14 -45.17 13.53
CA ILE A 209 18.16 -44.51 12.72
C ILE A 209 17.57 -43.34 11.93
N ARG A 210 16.41 -43.54 11.29
CA ARG A 210 15.66 -42.44 10.62
C ARG A 210 15.39 -41.28 11.58
N THR A 211 14.92 -41.61 12.78
CA THR A 211 14.60 -40.61 13.81
C THR A 211 15.85 -39.87 14.27
N ALA A 212 16.96 -40.58 14.46
CA ALA A 212 18.24 -40.00 14.87
C ALA A 212 18.82 -39.05 13.81
N ILE A 213 18.79 -39.43 12.53
CA ILE A 213 19.26 -38.57 11.43
C ILE A 213 18.40 -37.30 11.33
N ASN A 214 17.07 -37.45 11.33
CA ASN A 214 16.18 -36.29 11.20
C ASN A 214 16.25 -35.36 12.42
N ALA A 215 16.49 -35.90 13.62
CA ALA A 215 16.67 -35.10 14.84
C ALA A 215 17.98 -34.29 14.83
N ALA A 216 19.00 -34.72 14.06
CA ALA A 216 20.28 -34.02 13.96
C ALA A 216 20.17 -32.70 13.18
N ASN A 217 19.17 -32.55 12.29
CA ASN A 217 18.92 -31.35 11.49
C ASN A 217 20.16 -30.83 10.74
N ILE A 218 20.86 -31.73 10.05
CA ILE A 218 22.16 -31.49 9.40
C ILE A 218 22.04 -31.31 7.87
N GLY A 219 20.90 -30.81 7.39
CA GLY A 219 20.69 -30.54 5.95
C GLY A 219 20.28 -31.76 5.11
N VAL A 220 20.04 -32.91 5.72
CA VAL A 220 19.48 -34.10 5.05
C VAL A 220 18.20 -34.56 5.74
N THR A 221 17.35 -35.28 4.98
CA THR A 221 16.16 -35.97 5.48
C THR A 221 16.28 -37.47 5.19
N ALA A 222 16.07 -38.27 6.23
CA ALA A 222 15.96 -39.72 6.16
C ALA A 222 14.49 -40.16 6.09
N THR A 223 14.18 -41.08 5.18
CA THR A 223 12.87 -41.72 5.01
C THR A 223 13.02 -43.24 4.87
N ILE A 224 11.97 -44.00 5.20
CA ILE A 224 11.94 -45.44 4.97
C ILE A 224 11.07 -45.71 3.74
N VAL A 225 11.65 -46.35 2.74
CA VAL A 225 10.97 -46.76 1.50
C VAL A 225 10.72 -48.26 1.56
N ASN A 226 9.54 -48.70 1.13
CA ASN A 226 9.24 -50.12 0.88
C ASN A 226 9.31 -50.37 -0.63
N ASP A 227 10.33 -51.11 -1.07
CA ASP A 227 10.56 -51.41 -2.50
C ASP A 227 9.84 -52.68 -3.01
N GLY A 228 9.10 -53.38 -2.12
CA GLY A 228 8.39 -54.62 -2.43
C GLY A 228 9.25 -55.88 -2.60
N SER A 229 10.56 -55.80 -2.34
CA SER A 229 11.47 -56.95 -2.42
C SER A 229 11.40 -57.86 -1.18
N GLY A 230 12.24 -58.92 -1.14
CA GLY A 230 12.30 -59.85 -0.01
C GLY A 230 12.85 -59.24 1.29
N THR A 231 13.60 -58.14 1.20
CA THR A 231 14.00 -57.29 2.33
C THR A 231 13.58 -55.86 2.02
N PRO A 232 12.27 -55.57 2.11
CA PRO A 232 11.68 -54.47 1.34
C PRO A 232 11.99 -53.08 1.89
N TYR A 233 12.38 -52.98 3.16
CA TYR A 233 12.51 -51.69 3.83
C TYR A 233 13.93 -51.15 3.69
N ARG A 234 14.07 -49.97 3.09
CA ARG A 234 15.35 -49.28 2.87
C ARG A 234 15.31 -47.89 3.47
N LEU A 235 16.45 -47.44 3.99
CA LEU A 235 16.60 -46.04 4.37
C LEU A 235 17.06 -45.22 3.14
N ALA A 236 16.29 -44.21 2.78
CA ALA A 236 16.69 -43.20 1.81
C ALA A 236 17.12 -41.93 2.56
N ILE A 237 18.29 -41.39 2.25
CA ILE A 237 18.82 -40.14 2.82
C ILE A 237 18.96 -39.15 1.66
N THR A 238 18.22 -38.04 1.73
CA THR A 238 18.17 -37.03 0.66
C THR A 238 18.62 -35.69 1.19
N SER A 239 19.40 -34.93 0.43
CA SER A 239 19.71 -33.54 0.78
C SER A 239 18.44 -32.68 0.74
N ASN A 240 18.31 -31.76 1.68
CA ASN A 240 17.15 -30.86 1.75
C ASN A 240 17.18 -29.78 0.65
N THR A 241 18.34 -29.57 0.04
CA THR A 241 18.63 -28.53 -0.95
C THR A 241 19.19 -29.16 -2.23
N THR A 242 18.93 -28.53 -3.37
CA THR A 242 19.51 -28.91 -4.65
C THR A 242 20.84 -28.21 -4.87
N GLY A 243 21.63 -28.71 -5.82
CA GLY A 243 22.86 -28.07 -6.27
C GLY A 243 24.09 -28.96 -6.09
N ALA A 244 25.15 -28.65 -6.83
CA ALA A 244 26.38 -29.45 -6.86
C ALA A 244 27.19 -29.40 -5.54
N THR A 245 26.87 -28.49 -4.62
CA THR A 245 27.45 -28.40 -3.26
C THR A 245 26.69 -29.20 -2.21
N GLU A 246 25.59 -29.83 -2.61
CA GLU A 246 24.70 -30.56 -1.74
C GLU A 246 24.89 -32.08 -1.86
N ALA A 247 26.07 -32.50 -2.31
CA ALA A 247 26.44 -33.90 -2.38
C ALA A 247 26.69 -34.46 -0.97
N ILE A 248 26.35 -35.72 -0.72
CA ILE A 248 26.37 -36.36 0.58
C ILE A 248 27.64 -37.22 0.70
N SER A 249 28.32 -37.12 1.83
CA SER A 249 29.30 -38.10 2.28
C SER A 249 28.95 -38.59 3.68
N ILE A 250 28.97 -39.89 3.87
CA ILE A 250 28.70 -40.57 5.13
C ILE A 250 29.91 -41.40 5.52
N SER A 251 30.53 -41.04 6.64
CA SER A 251 31.53 -41.88 7.29
C SER A 251 30.95 -42.53 8.55
N VAL A 252 31.32 -43.79 8.77
CA VAL A 252 30.84 -44.58 9.91
C VAL A 252 32.02 -44.92 10.82
N ALA A 253 31.88 -44.66 12.11
CA ALA A 253 32.91 -44.93 13.12
C ALA A 253 32.31 -45.63 14.35
N GLY A 254 33.17 -46.10 15.25
CA GLY A 254 32.76 -46.60 16.57
C GLY A 254 32.48 -45.48 17.57
N ALA A 255 32.30 -45.85 18.84
CA ALA A 255 31.98 -44.94 19.94
C ALA A 255 32.92 -43.71 19.99
N GLY A 256 32.34 -42.52 20.14
CA GLY A 256 33.08 -41.25 20.20
C GLY A 256 33.75 -40.84 18.88
N GLY A 257 33.33 -41.42 17.75
CA GLY A 257 33.88 -41.10 16.43
C GLY A 257 35.23 -41.75 16.13
N THR A 258 35.64 -42.77 16.89
CA THR A 258 36.92 -43.48 16.73
C THR A 258 36.73 -45.00 16.66
N GLY A 259 37.64 -45.70 15.98
CA GLY A 259 37.59 -47.15 15.85
C GLY A 259 36.47 -47.66 14.93
N THR A 260 36.25 -48.97 14.93
CA THR A 260 35.22 -49.64 14.11
C THR A 260 33.90 -49.73 14.88
N GLY A 261 32.81 -49.31 14.26
CA GLY A 261 31.45 -49.48 14.80
C GLY A 261 30.89 -50.88 14.53
N ASP A 262 29.57 -51.01 14.54
CA ASP A 262 28.89 -52.23 14.11
C ASP A 262 29.14 -52.49 12.63
N SER A 263 29.66 -53.67 12.28
CA SER A 263 30.02 -53.99 10.89
C SER A 263 28.83 -54.02 9.93
N THR A 264 27.63 -54.32 10.43
CA THR A 264 26.41 -54.30 9.60
C THR A 264 26.02 -52.88 9.26
N LEU A 265 26.08 -51.97 10.24
CA LEU A 265 25.80 -50.54 10.03
C LEU A 265 26.89 -49.87 9.18
N THR A 266 28.17 -50.21 9.40
CA THR A 266 29.28 -49.72 8.57
C THR A 266 29.07 -50.09 7.10
N ASN A 267 28.77 -51.36 6.79
CA ASN A 267 28.54 -51.83 5.42
C ASN A 267 27.18 -51.41 4.84
N MET A 268 26.33 -50.76 5.64
CA MET A 268 25.02 -50.29 5.20
C MET A 268 25.02 -48.80 4.84
N PHE A 269 25.88 -48.01 5.50
CA PHE A 269 25.84 -46.54 5.43
C PHE A 269 27.12 -45.86 4.97
N THR A 270 28.25 -46.56 4.86
CA THR A 270 29.48 -45.90 4.39
C THR A 270 29.30 -45.44 2.95
N TYR A 271 29.44 -44.13 2.72
CA TYR A 271 29.38 -43.54 1.40
C TYR A 271 30.37 -42.38 1.31
N ASN A 272 31.48 -42.59 0.64
CA ASN A 272 32.48 -41.57 0.40
C ASN A 272 32.82 -41.55 -1.09
N PRO A 273 32.39 -40.52 -1.85
CA PRO A 273 32.67 -40.42 -3.27
C PRO A 273 34.16 -40.60 -3.59
N GLY A 274 34.49 -41.64 -4.36
CA GLY A 274 35.87 -42.00 -4.70
C GLY A 274 36.57 -42.93 -3.71
N GLY A 275 35.83 -43.40 -2.70
CA GLY A 275 36.24 -44.37 -1.70
C GLY A 275 35.28 -45.57 -1.65
N THR A 276 34.72 -45.84 -0.48
CA THR A 276 33.72 -46.90 -0.27
C THR A 276 32.31 -46.32 -0.39
N GLU A 277 31.48 -46.92 -1.24
CA GLU A 277 30.13 -46.47 -1.58
C GLU A 277 29.15 -47.64 -1.39
N ASP A 278 28.81 -47.95 -0.14
CA ASP A 278 27.91 -49.06 0.20
C ASP A 278 26.42 -48.72 -0.01
N MET A 279 26.11 -47.42 -0.11
CA MET A 279 24.78 -46.91 -0.48
C MET A 279 24.68 -46.71 -2.00
N THR A 280 23.47 -46.87 -2.53
CA THR A 280 23.18 -46.61 -3.96
C THR A 280 22.72 -45.16 -4.16
N GLU A 281 23.41 -44.41 -5.01
CA GLU A 281 22.96 -43.09 -5.45
C GLU A 281 21.77 -43.24 -6.42
N THR A 282 20.65 -42.58 -6.10
CA THR A 282 19.40 -42.64 -6.88
C THR A 282 19.06 -41.31 -7.57
N SER A 283 19.69 -40.22 -7.14
CA SER A 283 19.64 -38.89 -7.72
C SER A 283 20.96 -38.20 -7.40
N VAL A 284 21.56 -37.50 -8.36
CA VAL A 284 22.86 -36.82 -8.21
C VAL A 284 22.66 -35.39 -7.73
N ALA A 285 23.58 -34.88 -6.91
CA ALA A 285 23.66 -33.46 -6.60
C ALA A 285 24.19 -32.68 -7.81
N GLN A 286 23.34 -31.83 -8.41
CA GLN A 286 23.73 -31.04 -9.58
C GLN A 286 23.05 -29.68 -9.62
N ASN A 287 23.74 -28.71 -10.23
CA ASN A 287 23.20 -27.38 -10.51
C ASN A 287 22.26 -27.43 -11.73
N ALA A 288 21.33 -26.48 -11.79
CA ALA A 288 20.62 -26.16 -13.01
C ALA A 288 21.58 -25.53 -14.02
N GLN A 289 21.37 -25.82 -15.30
CA GLN A 289 22.12 -25.24 -16.41
C GLN A 289 21.13 -24.69 -17.44
N MET A 290 21.36 -23.44 -17.84
CA MET A 290 20.58 -22.79 -18.87
C MET A 290 21.43 -21.79 -19.66
N THR A 291 20.89 -21.29 -20.77
CA THR A 291 21.39 -20.10 -21.43
C THR A 291 20.29 -19.04 -21.51
N VAL A 292 20.65 -17.78 -21.31
CA VAL A 292 19.77 -16.62 -21.53
C VAL A 292 20.41 -15.76 -22.62
N ASN A 293 19.73 -15.62 -23.76
CA ASN A 293 20.28 -15.00 -24.97
C ASN A 293 21.66 -15.56 -25.37
N GLY A 294 21.85 -16.87 -25.19
CA GLY A 294 23.12 -17.57 -25.47
C GLY A 294 24.20 -17.42 -24.39
N THR A 295 23.96 -16.64 -23.33
CA THR A 295 24.89 -16.53 -22.19
C THR A 295 24.65 -17.68 -21.22
N PRO A 296 25.66 -18.53 -20.92
CA PRO A 296 25.50 -19.65 -20.00
C PRO A 296 25.33 -19.17 -18.56
N ILE A 297 24.32 -19.72 -17.88
CA ILE A 297 24.01 -19.45 -16.48
C ILE A 297 23.88 -20.79 -15.74
N GLN A 298 24.40 -20.85 -14.53
CA GLN A 298 24.24 -21.98 -13.61
C GLN A 298 23.59 -21.48 -12.32
N SER A 299 22.67 -22.27 -11.77
CA SER A 299 22.06 -22.00 -10.45
C SER A 299 22.10 -23.26 -9.59
N ALA A 300 22.31 -23.10 -8.28
CA ALA A 300 22.20 -24.20 -7.34
C ALA A 300 20.74 -24.67 -7.16
N THR A 301 19.77 -23.82 -7.49
CA THR A 301 18.33 -24.11 -7.36
C THR A 301 17.64 -24.07 -8.71
N ASN A 302 16.37 -24.50 -8.74
CA ASN A 302 15.48 -24.31 -9.88
C ASN A 302 14.91 -22.87 -9.97
N THR A 303 15.53 -21.92 -9.29
CA THR A 303 15.27 -20.49 -9.43
C THR A 303 16.61 -19.79 -9.66
N ALA A 304 16.73 -19.06 -10.76
CA ALA A 304 17.90 -18.27 -11.08
C ALA A 304 17.61 -16.80 -10.76
N ASP A 305 17.81 -16.41 -9.49
CA ASP A 305 17.59 -15.06 -9.03
C ASP A 305 18.72 -14.12 -9.47
N ASN A 306 18.36 -13.04 -10.15
CA ASN A 306 19.24 -11.95 -10.57
C ASN A 306 20.51 -12.42 -11.33
N SER A 307 20.45 -13.63 -11.91
CA SER A 307 21.52 -14.17 -12.76
C SER A 307 21.56 -13.47 -14.12
N TYR A 308 20.46 -12.84 -14.49
CA TYR A 308 20.36 -11.80 -15.51
C TYR A 308 19.79 -10.54 -14.82
N PRO A 309 20.37 -9.34 -15.02
CA PRO A 309 19.97 -8.14 -14.28
C PRO A 309 18.46 -7.90 -14.34
N GLY A 310 17.84 -7.81 -13.15
CA GLY A 310 16.42 -7.52 -13.03
C GLY A 310 15.46 -8.68 -13.31
N LEU A 311 15.95 -9.90 -13.54
CA LEU A 311 15.09 -11.08 -13.73
C LEU A 311 15.35 -12.14 -12.65
N SER A 312 14.26 -12.70 -12.13
CA SER A 312 14.26 -13.99 -11.43
C SER A 312 13.59 -15.01 -12.33
N ILE A 313 14.31 -16.06 -12.75
CA ILE A 313 13.80 -17.06 -13.69
C ILE A 313 13.56 -18.37 -12.93
N ALA A 314 12.31 -18.83 -12.89
CA ALA A 314 11.96 -20.14 -12.35
C ALA A 314 12.04 -21.20 -13.46
N LEU A 315 12.70 -22.31 -13.17
CA LEU A 315 13.00 -23.41 -14.09
C LEU A 315 12.04 -24.56 -13.80
N MET A 316 11.11 -24.81 -14.72
CA MET A 316 10.05 -25.81 -14.54
C MET A 316 10.30 -27.09 -15.35
N GLY A 317 11.02 -26.98 -16.47
CA GLY A 317 11.33 -28.11 -17.34
C GLY A 317 12.52 -27.84 -18.26
N VAL A 318 13.09 -28.91 -18.81
CA VAL A 318 14.12 -28.83 -19.86
C VAL A 318 13.42 -28.45 -21.17
N GLY A 319 13.93 -27.43 -21.86
CA GLY A 319 13.27 -26.90 -23.06
C GLY A 319 13.74 -25.50 -23.43
N THR A 320 13.02 -24.86 -24.36
CA THR A 320 13.27 -23.47 -24.75
C THR A 320 11.99 -22.66 -24.59
N ALA A 321 12.08 -21.51 -23.95
CA ALA A 321 11.01 -20.53 -23.83
C ALA A 321 11.54 -19.13 -24.13
N THR A 322 10.68 -18.25 -24.63
CA THR A 322 10.96 -16.82 -24.75
C THR A 322 10.24 -16.09 -23.64
N ILE A 323 10.99 -15.32 -22.85
CA ILE A 323 10.47 -14.43 -21.83
C ILE A 323 10.41 -13.03 -22.42
N THR A 324 9.22 -12.45 -22.51
CA THR A 324 9.00 -11.09 -23.00
C THR A 324 8.71 -10.18 -21.84
N VAL A 325 9.62 -9.23 -21.61
CA VAL A 325 9.47 -8.17 -20.62
C VAL A 325 8.93 -6.92 -21.30
N GLY A 326 7.79 -6.44 -20.83
CA GLY A 326 7.11 -5.27 -21.38
C GLY A 326 6.32 -4.54 -20.30
N THR A 327 5.55 -3.53 -20.69
CA THR A 327 4.59 -2.86 -19.80
C THR A 327 3.57 -3.85 -19.24
N ALA A 328 3.30 -3.76 -17.94
CA ALA A 328 2.35 -4.63 -17.25
C ALA A 328 0.88 -4.25 -17.57
N THR A 329 0.44 -4.48 -18.80
CA THR A 329 -0.92 -4.09 -19.25
C THR A 329 -2.01 -4.73 -18.40
N GLY A 330 -1.87 -6.00 -18.00
CA GLY A 330 -2.86 -6.67 -17.14
C GLY A 330 -3.04 -6.02 -15.75
N THR A 331 -1.97 -5.45 -15.17
CA THR A 331 -2.10 -4.68 -13.93
C THR A 331 -2.88 -3.39 -14.18
N LEU A 332 -2.60 -2.70 -15.28
CA LEU A 332 -3.28 -1.46 -15.66
C LEU A 332 -4.76 -1.69 -16.02
N GLU A 333 -5.07 -2.80 -16.70
CA GLU A 333 -6.44 -3.24 -16.96
C GLU A 333 -7.20 -3.44 -15.66
N GLY A 334 -6.60 -4.12 -14.68
CA GLY A 334 -7.21 -4.30 -13.36
C GLY A 334 -7.46 -2.98 -12.62
N LEU A 335 -6.57 -1.99 -12.72
CA LEU A 335 -6.78 -0.67 -12.12
C LEU A 335 -7.95 0.08 -12.77
N VAL A 336 -8.08 0.00 -14.10
CA VAL A 336 -9.20 0.63 -14.82
C VAL A 336 -10.53 -0.06 -14.53
N ASP A 337 -10.54 -1.40 -14.47
CA ASP A 337 -11.74 -2.18 -14.11
C ASP A 337 -12.21 -1.83 -12.69
N ASN A 338 -11.28 -1.73 -11.75
CA ASN A 338 -11.56 -1.28 -10.38
C ASN A 338 -12.12 0.15 -10.35
N PHE A 339 -11.57 1.06 -11.15
CA PHE A 339 -12.07 2.44 -11.28
C PHE A 339 -13.52 2.47 -11.77
N VAL A 340 -13.83 1.76 -12.86
CA VAL A 340 -15.18 1.68 -13.45
C VAL A 340 -16.16 1.07 -12.44
N THR A 341 -15.76 -0.02 -11.79
CA THR A 341 -16.56 -0.69 -10.76
C THR A 341 -16.84 0.22 -9.57
N ALA A 342 -15.83 0.92 -9.06
CA ALA A 342 -15.97 1.81 -7.91
C ALA A 342 -16.82 3.05 -8.24
N TYR A 343 -16.68 3.61 -9.45
CA TYR A 343 -17.54 4.69 -9.93
C TYR A 343 -19.02 4.25 -9.96
N ASN A 344 -19.30 3.09 -10.53
CA ASN A 344 -20.66 2.55 -10.61
C ASN A 344 -21.23 2.22 -9.22
N ALA A 345 -20.41 1.70 -8.31
CA ALA A 345 -20.79 1.47 -6.92
C ALA A 345 -21.13 2.78 -6.19
N MET A 346 -20.34 3.84 -6.42
CA MET A 346 -20.62 5.18 -5.89
C MET A 346 -21.95 5.72 -6.44
N GLN A 347 -22.18 5.63 -7.74
CA GLN A 347 -23.44 6.05 -8.37
C GLN A 347 -24.65 5.29 -7.78
N ALA A 348 -24.53 3.97 -7.62
CA ALA A 348 -25.55 3.12 -7.01
C ALA A 348 -25.82 3.48 -5.55
N ALA A 349 -24.81 3.94 -4.80
CA ALA A 349 -24.98 4.41 -3.43
C ALA A 349 -25.66 5.78 -3.34
N ILE A 350 -25.41 6.69 -4.31
CA ILE A 350 -26.02 8.04 -4.36
C ILE A 350 -27.48 7.99 -4.81
N ALA A 351 -27.82 7.11 -5.74
CA ALA A 351 -29.14 7.02 -6.35
C ALA A 351 -30.30 6.99 -5.33
N PRO A 352 -30.34 6.08 -4.33
CA PRO A 352 -31.42 6.05 -3.34
C PRO A 352 -31.41 7.27 -2.40
N LEU A 353 -30.27 7.94 -2.24
CA LEU A 353 -30.18 9.14 -1.39
C LEU A 353 -30.79 10.37 -2.04
N THR A 354 -30.90 10.40 -3.37
CA THR A 354 -31.32 11.57 -4.14
C THR A 354 -32.60 11.34 -4.97
N GLN A 355 -33.17 10.15 -4.88
CA GLN A 355 -34.34 9.73 -5.67
C GLN A 355 -35.57 10.60 -5.38
N PHE A 356 -36.34 10.85 -6.43
CA PHE A 356 -37.67 11.46 -6.36
C PHE A 356 -38.74 10.48 -6.86
N ASP A 357 -39.77 10.26 -6.05
CA ASP A 357 -41.00 9.56 -6.41
C ASP A 357 -42.19 10.49 -6.19
N ALA A 358 -42.82 10.91 -7.29
CA ALA A 358 -44.01 11.77 -7.26
C ALA A 358 -45.27 11.04 -6.77
N SER A 359 -45.26 9.70 -6.79
CA SER A 359 -46.41 8.86 -6.45
C SER A 359 -46.44 8.50 -4.96
N ASP A 360 -45.26 8.49 -4.33
CA ASP A 360 -45.08 8.10 -2.94
C ASP A 360 -43.90 8.89 -2.33
N SER A 361 -44.22 9.90 -1.52
CA SER A 361 -43.20 10.75 -0.90
C SER A 361 -42.33 10.00 0.11
N ASP A 362 -42.78 8.84 0.60
CA ASP A 362 -42.01 8.02 1.54
C ASP A 362 -40.85 7.29 0.85
N ASN A 363 -40.86 7.22 -0.50
CA ASN A 363 -39.76 6.70 -1.32
C ASN A 363 -38.74 7.77 -1.75
N ASN A 364 -38.92 9.03 -1.35
CA ASN A 364 -37.95 10.08 -1.66
C ASN A 364 -36.67 9.87 -0.86
N GLY A 365 -35.53 10.05 -1.53
CA GLY A 365 -34.23 10.02 -0.88
C GLY A 365 -34.03 11.21 0.07
N PRO A 366 -33.36 11.03 1.21
CA PRO A 366 -33.16 12.09 2.22
C PRO A 366 -32.39 13.32 1.71
N LEU A 367 -31.55 13.17 0.67
CA LEU A 367 -30.75 14.25 0.08
C LEU A 367 -31.34 14.79 -1.22
N ILE A 368 -32.62 14.52 -1.50
CA ILE A 368 -33.29 15.06 -2.68
C ILE A 368 -33.19 16.59 -2.72
N GLY A 369 -32.76 17.14 -3.86
CA GLY A 369 -32.61 18.59 -4.04
C GLY A 369 -31.43 19.22 -3.30
N ASN A 370 -30.60 18.44 -2.60
CA ASN A 370 -29.41 18.96 -1.94
C ASN A 370 -28.42 19.52 -2.97
N SER A 371 -28.00 20.78 -2.80
CA SER A 371 -27.13 21.49 -3.76
C SER A 371 -25.70 20.97 -3.74
N THR A 372 -25.18 20.56 -2.58
CA THR A 372 -23.82 20.02 -2.44
C THR A 372 -23.70 18.71 -3.20
N VAL A 373 -24.66 17.80 -3.04
CA VAL A 373 -24.69 16.52 -3.77
C VAL A 373 -24.81 16.74 -5.27
N GLN A 374 -25.68 17.65 -5.72
CA GLN A 374 -25.83 17.97 -7.14
C GLN A 374 -24.57 18.59 -7.74
N GLN A 375 -23.89 19.47 -7.01
CA GLN A 375 -22.65 20.08 -7.49
C GLN A 375 -21.53 19.06 -7.63
N LEU A 376 -21.37 18.19 -6.62
CA LEU A 376 -20.34 17.14 -6.63
C LEU A 376 -20.59 16.12 -7.74
N THR A 377 -21.80 15.58 -7.84
CA THR A 377 -22.18 14.63 -8.91
C THR A 377 -22.01 15.25 -10.30
N SER A 378 -22.38 16.52 -10.48
CA SER A 378 -22.18 17.24 -11.75
C SER A 378 -20.70 17.44 -12.10
N GLN A 379 -19.85 17.75 -11.11
CA GLN A 379 -18.41 17.91 -11.33
C GLN A 379 -17.75 16.58 -11.73
N ILE A 380 -18.09 15.50 -11.01
CA ILE A 380 -17.60 14.16 -11.34
C ILE A 380 -18.03 13.78 -12.77
N GLN A 381 -19.31 13.96 -13.11
CA GLN A 381 -19.83 13.67 -14.44
C GLN A 381 -19.15 14.50 -15.54
N GLN A 382 -18.85 15.77 -15.27
CA GLN A 382 -18.09 16.62 -16.20
C GLN A 382 -16.66 16.13 -16.42
N ILE A 383 -16.02 15.57 -15.39
CA ILE A 383 -14.66 15.02 -15.52
C ILE A 383 -14.67 13.72 -16.33
N VAL A 384 -15.56 12.76 -16.01
CA VAL A 384 -15.59 11.46 -16.71
C VAL A 384 -16.11 11.56 -18.16
N SER A 385 -16.95 12.55 -18.46
CA SER A 385 -17.40 12.84 -19.84
C SER A 385 -16.55 13.88 -20.57
N GLY A 386 -15.60 14.50 -19.87
CA GLY A 386 -14.78 15.58 -20.37
C GLY A 386 -13.56 15.11 -21.15
N THR A 387 -12.87 16.09 -21.73
CA THR A 387 -11.56 15.89 -22.37
C THR A 387 -10.45 16.44 -21.49
N VAL A 388 -9.35 15.72 -21.37
CA VAL A 388 -8.12 16.18 -20.73
C VAL A 388 -7.07 16.57 -21.76
N GLY A 389 -6.24 17.55 -21.40
CA GLY A 389 -5.08 17.93 -22.19
C GLY A 389 -3.87 17.03 -21.88
N GLY A 390 -2.78 17.23 -22.63
CA GLY A 390 -1.50 16.56 -22.41
C GLY A 390 -1.13 15.58 -23.53
N SER A 391 -2.09 14.79 -23.98
CA SER A 391 -1.92 13.89 -25.12
C SER A 391 -2.77 14.33 -26.30
N THR A 392 -2.32 14.01 -27.52
CA THR A 392 -3.13 14.16 -28.75
C THR A 392 -3.72 12.84 -29.22
N THR A 393 -3.33 11.73 -28.58
CA THR A 393 -3.77 10.37 -28.94
C THR A 393 -5.02 9.98 -28.19
N TYR A 394 -5.00 10.12 -26.85
CA TYR A 394 -6.14 9.85 -25.97
C TYR A 394 -6.41 11.12 -25.17
N GLN A 395 -7.60 11.68 -25.33
CA GLN A 395 -8.04 12.90 -24.65
C GLN A 395 -9.28 12.67 -23.80
N GLN A 396 -9.99 11.55 -23.96
CA GLN A 396 -11.21 11.22 -23.21
C GLN A 396 -11.30 9.73 -22.90
N LEU A 397 -12.09 9.34 -21.89
CA LEU A 397 -12.31 7.94 -21.51
C LEU A 397 -12.83 7.07 -22.68
N ALA A 398 -13.65 7.65 -23.56
CA ALA A 398 -14.18 6.93 -24.71
C ALA A 398 -13.08 6.55 -25.74
N ASP A 399 -11.93 7.24 -25.76
CA ASP A 399 -10.81 6.88 -26.66
C ASP A 399 -10.14 5.55 -26.25
N ILE A 400 -10.36 5.11 -25.00
CA ILE A 400 -9.80 3.87 -24.44
C ILE A 400 -10.90 2.84 -24.10
N GLY A 401 -12.11 3.01 -24.64
CA GLY A 401 -13.20 2.05 -24.50
C GLY A 401 -14.07 2.22 -23.25
N ILE A 402 -13.97 3.35 -22.53
CA ILE A 402 -14.83 3.62 -21.37
C ILE A 402 -15.88 4.66 -21.75
N THR A 403 -17.16 4.30 -21.69
CA THR A 403 -18.27 5.18 -22.09
C THR A 403 -19.24 5.44 -20.94
N LEU A 404 -19.88 6.60 -20.94
CA LEU A 404 -20.88 6.99 -19.94
C LEU A 404 -22.28 6.71 -20.50
N ASP A 405 -23.08 5.89 -19.81
CA ASP A 405 -24.49 5.71 -20.12
C ASP A 405 -25.26 6.99 -19.79
N ALA A 406 -25.87 7.62 -20.80
CA ALA A 406 -26.56 8.89 -20.64
C ALA A 406 -27.88 8.80 -19.84
N THR A 407 -28.38 7.58 -19.59
CA THR A 407 -29.63 7.30 -18.88
C THR A 407 -29.37 6.98 -17.41
N THR A 408 -28.43 6.10 -17.13
CA THR A 408 -28.11 5.67 -15.75
C THR A 408 -27.00 6.49 -15.13
N GLY A 409 -26.12 7.08 -15.95
CA GLY A 409 -24.91 7.75 -15.49
C GLY A 409 -23.83 6.78 -15.03
N ASP A 410 -23.90 5.50 -15.42
CA ASP A 410 -22.88 4.48 -15.16
C ASP A 410 -21.80 4.49 -16.25
N LEU A 411 -20.61 4.00 -15.92
CA LEU A 411 -19.54 3.73 -16.88
C LEU A 411 -19.60 2.29 -17.39
N ASP A 412 -19.45 2.12 -18.71
CA ASP A 412 -19.30 0.84 -19.39
C ASP A 412 -17.88 0.71 -19.95
N LEU A 413 -17.28 -0.47 -19.80
CA LEU A 413 -15.89 -0.75 -20.20
C LEU A 413 -15.84 -1.81 -21.30
N ASP A 414 -15.30 -1.43 -22.46
CA ASP A 414 -14.85 -2.35 -23.50
C ASP A 414 -13.40 -2.77 -23.24
N SER A 415 -13.22 -3.94 -22.61
CA SER A 415 -11.91 -4.48 -22.28
C SER A 415 -11.01 -4.68 -23.50
N THR A 416 -11.56 -5.01 -24.67
CA THR A 416 -10.76 -5.20 -25.90
C THR A 416 -10.20 -3.87 -26.40
N THR A 417 -11.02 -2.81 -26.39
CA THR A 417 -10.55 -1.46 -26.76
C THR A 417 -9.50 -0.94 -25.75
N LEU A 418 -9.66 -1.26 -24.46
CA LEU A 418 -8.69 -0.92 -23.43
C LEU A 418 -7.34 -1.64 -23.62
N GLU A 419 -7.36 -2.96 -23.87
CA GLU A 419 -6.18 -3.78 -24.17
C GLU A 419 -5.40 -3.20 -25.37
N ASP A 420 -6.10 -2.87 -26.46
CA ASP A 420 -5.51 -2.28 -27.66
C ASP A 420 -4.88 -0.89 -27.36
N ALA A 421 -5.55 -0.07 -26.55
CA ALA A 421 -5.07 1.26 -26.19
C ALA A 421 -3.79 1.21 -25.36
N LEU A 422 -3.74 0.31 -24.37
CA LEU A 422 -2.59 0.05 -23.51
C LEU A 422 -1.39 -0.49 -24.29
N ALA A 423 -1.63 -1.41 -25.23
CA ALA A 423 -0.59 -1.96 -26.09
C ALA A 423 -0.04 -0.93 -27.08
N SER A 424 -0.87 0.00 -27.56
CA SER A 424 -0.50 0.96 -28.60
C SER A 424 0.31 2.15 -28.09
N ASN A 425 -0.07 2.73 -26.93
CA ASN A 425 0.60 3.93 -26.42
C ASN A 425 0.40 4.12 -24.90
N SER A 426 1.21 3.43 -24.11
CA SER A 426 1.17 3.51 -22.64
C SER A 426 1.43 4.92 -22.09
N ALA A 427 2.26 5.73 -22.76
CA ALA A 427 2.53 7.11 -22.36
C ALA A 427 1.30 8.02 -22.54
N ALA A 428 0.58 7.87 -23.66
CA ALA A 428 -0.68 8.56 -23.88
C ALA A 428 -1.77 8.09 -22.90
N PHE A 429 -1.78 6.80 -22.55
CA PHE A 429 -2.69 6.24 -21.56
C PHE A 429 -2.41 6.81 -20.17
N GLN A 430 -1.14 6.85 -19.75
CA GLN A 430 -0.73 7.48 -18.51
C GLN A 430 -1.15 8.96 -18.47
N ALA A 431 -1.02 9.68 -19.57
CA ALA A 431 -1.43 11.09 -19.67
C ALA A 431 -2.95 11.29 -19.51
N LEU A 432 -3.77 10.29 -19.85
CA LEU A 432 -5.22 10.35 -19.69
C LEU A 432 -5.63 10.32 -18.22
N PHE A 433 -4.97 9.48 -17.39
CA PHE A 433 -5.32 9.31 -15.98
C PHE A 433 -4.48 10.15 -15.03
N GLY A 434 -3.15 10.15 -15.20
CA GLY A 434 -2.21 10.78 -14.29
C GLY A 434 -1.81 12.20 -14.70
N THR A 435 -0.89 12.77 -13.94
CA THR A 435 -0.29 14.07 -14.26
C THR A 435 0.73 13.93 -15.38
N MET A 436 0.65 14.79 -16.40
CA MET A 436 1.60 14.84 -17.49
C MET A 436 2.41 16.13 -17.45
N GLU A 437 3.72 15.95 -17.53
CA GLU A 437 4.70 17.02 -17.59
C GLU A 437 5.58 16.76 -18.81
N SER A 438 5.74 17.75 -19.68
CA SER A 438 6.66 17.64 -20.82
C SER A 438 7.42 18.93 -21.01
N ALA A 439 8.64 18.83 -21.53
CA ALA A 439 9.46 19.97 -21.89
C ALA A 439 9.84 19.88 -23.37
N THR A 440 9.88 21.02 -24.05
CA THR A 440 10.30 21.07 -25.46
C THR A 440 11.81 21.06 -25.63
N ASP A 441 12.56 21.41 -24.59
CA ASP A 441 14.03 21.40 -24.57
C ASP A 441 14.51 20.08 -23.93
N PRO A 442 15.34 19.27 -24.61
CA PRO A 442 15.78 17.97 -24.12
C PRO A 442 16.71 18.04 -22.89
N LEU A 443 17.24 19.23 -22.56
CA LEU A 443 18.03 19.46 -21.36
C LEU A 443 17.19 20.00 -20.19
N VAL A 444 15.88 20.10 -20.37
CA VAL A 444 14.92 20.55 -19.37
C VAL A 444 14.04 19.38 -18.95
N THR A 445 13.96 19.13 -17.65
CA THR A 445 13.04 18.14 -17.08
C THR A 445 12.02 18.90 -16.23
N ALA A 446 10.74 18.72 -16.54
CA ALA A 446 9.64 19.26 -15.75
C ALA A 446 9.29 18.32 -14.58
N GLY A 447 8.73 18.90 -13.52
CA GLY A 447 8.36 18.25 -12.28
C GLY A 447 7.26 19.05 -11.57
N THR A 448 6.73 18.52 -10.48
CA THR A 448 5.91 19.26 -9.50
C THR A 448 6.37 19.02 -8.07
N THR A 449 6.08 19.94 -7.15
CA THR A 449 6.38 19.78 -5.71
C THR A 449 5.41 18.86 -4.99
N GLY A 450 4.25 18.54 -5.59
CA GLY A 450 3.17 17.76 -4.98
C GLY A 450 2.39 18.48 -3.87
N THR A 451 2.83 19.66 -3.43
CA THR A 451 2.18 20.43 -2.35
C THR A 451 1.15 21.45 -2.84
N THR A 452 1.20 21.80 -4.12
CA THR A 452 0.25 22.70 -4.78
C THR A 452 0.01 22.19 -6.19
N THR A 453 -1.24 22.10 -6.63
CA THR A 453 -1.60 21.69 -7.98
C THR A 453 -1.52 22.88 -8.94
N PRO A 454 -0.57 22.90 -9.90
CA PRO A 454 -0.52 23.94 -10.92
C PRO A 454 -1.78 23.95 -11.79
N THR A 455 -2.01 25.08 -12.46
CA THR A 455 -3.03 25.13 -13.51
C THR A 455 -2.53 24.38 -14.74
N SER A 456 -3.41 23.62 -15.41
CA SER A 456 -3.06 22.98 -16.69
C SER A 456 -2.75 24.04 -17.75
N GLY A 457 -1.64 23.88 -18.47
CA GLY A 457 -1.20 24.84 -19.49
C GLY A 457 0.24 24.64 -19.94
N THR A 458 0.66 25.49 -20.88
CA THR A 458 2.04 25.53 -21.41
C THR A 458 2.72 26.82 -20.98
N TYR A 459 3.90 26.70 -20.39
CA TYR A 459 4.61 27.78 -19.71
C TYR A 459 6.04 27.91 -20.25
N ALA A 460 6.40 29.11 -20.71
CA ALA A 460 7.75 29.37 -21.19
C ALA A 460 8.79 29.34 -20.06
N ILE A 461 9.96 28.75 -20.33
CA ILE A 461 11.09 28.72 -19.42
C ILE A 461 12.13 29.73 -19.87
N ASN A 462 12.60 30.55 -18.93
CA ASN A 462 13.69 31.46 -19.18
C ASN A 462 14.71 31.42 -18.04
N VAL A 463 15.96 31.14 -18.37
CA VAL A 463 17.07 31.03 -17.41
C VAL A 463 17.92 32.30 -17.49
N THR A 464 18.06 33.04 -16.39
CA THR A 464 18.88 34.25 -16.30
C THR A 464 20.29 33.98 -15.78
N GLN A 465 20.48 32.91 -15.01
CA GLN A 465 21.77 32.42 -14.54
C GLN A 465 21.73 30.89 -14.52
N ALA A 466 22.72 30.24 -15.14
CA ALA A 466 22.85 28.78 -15.05
C ALA A 466 23.53 28.38 -13.73
N ALA A 467 23.19 27.19 -13.23
CA ALA A 467 23.84 26.67 -12.04
C ALA A 467 25.31 26.31 -12.31
N THR A 468 26.16 26.45 -11.29
CA THR A 468 27.58 26.05 -11.37
C THR A 468 27.95 25.11 -10.24
N GLN A 469 29.02 24.33 -10.44
CA GLN A 469 29.56 23.42 -9.43
C GLN A 469 30.63 24.14 -8.60
N GLY A 470 30.81 23.69 -7.36
CA GLY A 470 31.91 24.10 -6.51
C GLY A 470 33.24 23.54 -7.03
N VAL A 471 34.24 24.42 -7.14
CA VAL A 471 35.55 24.08 -7.70
C VAL A 471 36.65 24.55 -6.77
N LEU A 472 37.52 23.62 -6.36
CA LEU A 472 38.79 23.91 -5.71
C LEU A 472 39.93 23.73 -6.71
N THR A 473 40.61 24.81 -7.04
CA THR A 473 41.86 24.77 -7.81
C THR A 473 43.04 24.96 -6.84
N GLY A 474 43.92 23.97 -6.77
CA GLY A 474 45.16 24.07 -6.02
C GLY A 474 46.05 25.19 -6.53
N THR A 475 46.93 25.69 -5.67
CA THR A 475 47.94 26.72 -5.99
C THR A 475 49.36 26.18 -5.92
N ALA A 476 49.53 24.93 -5.46
CA ALA A 476 50.79 24.21 -5.48
C ALA A 476 50.98 23.46 -6.80
N SER A 477 52.23 23.37 -7.24
CA SER A 477 52.69 22.49 -8.32
C SER A 477 53.34 21.24 -7.72
N PRO A 478 52.57 20.28 -7.17
CA PRO A 478 53.13 19.12 -6.48
C PRO A 478 53.93 18.23 -7.43
N ALA A 479 55.02 17.68 -6.91
CA ALA A 479 55.60 16.48 -7.51
C ALA A 479 54.62 15.30 -7.33
N VAL A 480 54.66 14.33 -8.24
CA VAL A 480 53.79 13.14 -8.16
C VAL A 480 54.10 12.36 -6.86
N PRO A 481 53.12 12.21 -5.95
CA PRO A 481 53.36 11.52 -4.68
C PRO A 481 53.70 10.04 -4.88
N THR A 482 54.62 9.51 -4.07
CA THR A 482 54.98 8.08 -4.07
C THR A 482 54.59 7.37 -2.76
N ALA A 483 54.40 8.13 -1.68
CA ALA A 483 53.88 7.66 -0.40
C ALA A 483 52.36 7.81 -0.33
N ALA A 484 51.73 7.12 0.63
CA ALA A 484 50.32 7.31 0.93
C ALA A 484 50.09 8.74 1.43
N THR A 485 49.01 9.37 0.97
CA THR A 485 48.65 10.75 1.37
C THR A 485 47.32 10.75 2.11
N GLN A 486 47.25 11.52 3.18
CA GLN A 486 46.07 11.66 4.03
C GLN A 486 45.51 13.09 3.96
N LEU A 487 44.23 13.19 3.61
CA LEU A 487 43.50 14.43 3.43
C LEU A 487 42.23 14.39 4.27
N SER A 488 41.85 15.54 4.82
CA SER A 488 40.51 15.78 5.37
C SER A 488 39.75 16.61 4.35
N VAL A 489 38.78 15.97 3.69
CA VAL A 489 37.96 16.57 2.64
C VAL A 489 36.63 16.98 3.26
N ASN A 490 36.18 18.20 2.97
CA ASN A 490 34.82 18.65 3.21
C ASN A 490 34.15 18.86 1.85
N LEU A 491 33.16 18.03 1.56
CA LEU A 491 32.41 18.05 0.32
C LEU A 491 30.96 18.35 0.66
N ASN A 492 30.46 19.50 0.19
CA ASN A 492 29.08 19.95 0.40
C ASN A 492 28.65 19.99 1.88
N GLY A 493 29.58 20.31 2.79
CA GLY A 493 29.35 20.35 4.24
C GLY A 493 29.72 19.06 4.99
N THR A 494 29.98 17.94 4.30
CA THR A 494 30.33 16.65 4.90
C THR A 494 31.84 16.43 4.96
N PHE A 495 32.37 16.24 6.18
CA PHE A 495 33.79 15.95 6.40
C PHE A 495 34.10 14.45 6.39
N ALA A 496 35.15 14.04 5.68
CA ALA A 496 35.70 12.69 5.76
C ALA A 496 37.24 12.68 5.62
N SER A 497 37.88 11.71 6.27
CA SER A 497 39.29 11.42 6.03
C SER A 497 39.43 10.54 4.80
N VAL A 498 40.26 10.97 3.86
CA VAL A 498 40.55 10.32 2.58
C VAL A 498 42.02 9.94 2.56
N THR A 499 42.28 8.65 2.37
CA THR A 499 43.64 8.13 2.19
C THR A 499 43.81 7.67 0.76
N VAL A 500 44.76 8.28 0.05
CA VAL A 500 45.22 7.77 -1.26
C VAL A 500 46.38 6.81 -0.98
N PRO A 501 46.30 5.53 -1.37
CA PRO A 501 47.36 4.56 -1.11
C PRO A 501 48.70 4.96 -1.74
N ALA A 502 49.80 4.45 -1.18
CA ALA A 502 51.11 4.53 -1.81
C ALA A 502 51.07 3.78 -3.15
N GLY A 503 51.66 4.36 -4.20
CA GLY A 503 51.60 3.82 -5.54
C GLY A 503 52.63 4.45 -6.48
N SER A 504 52.86 3.80 -7.61
CA SER A 504 53.70 4.33 -8.69
C SER A 504 52.82 5.02 -9.74
N TYR A 505 52.39 6.24 -9.44
CA TYR A 505 51.64 7.07 -10.38
C TYR A 505 52.62 7.65 -11.43
N SER A 506 52.32 7.49 -12.73
CA SER A 506 53.24 7.90 -13.80
C SER A 506 53.14 9.38 -14.15
N SER A 507 52.03 10.02 -13.76
CA SER A 507 51.76 11.44 -13.96
C SER A 507 50.93 12.03 -12.81
N LEU A 508 50.87 13.36 -12.72
CA LEU A 508 49.96 14.03 -11.79
C LEU A 508 48.48 13.74 -12.14
N SER A 509 48.18 13.47 -13.41
CA SER A 509 46.85 13.03 -13.85
C SER A 509 46.49 11.64 -13.34
N ASP A 510 47.47 10.73 -13.25
CA ASP A 510 47.26 9.38 -12.68
C ASP A 510 46.98 9.47 -11.19
N TYR A 511 47.71 10.36 -10.50
CA TYR A 511 47.46 10.65 -9.09
C TYR A 511 46.10 11.34 -8.89
N ALA A 512 45.70 12.26 -9.77
CA ALA A 512 44.37 12.87 -9.76
C ALA A 512 43.27 11.81 -9.88
N ALA A 513 43.41 10.83 -10.78
CA ALA A 513 42.48 9.72 -10.89
C ALA A 513 42.42 8.86 -9.61
N ALA A 514 43.57 8.61 -8.97
CA ALA A 514 43.64 7.90 -7.70
C ALA A 514 42.99 8.68 -6.55
N LEU A 515 43.18 9.99 -6.50
CA LEU A 515 42.53 10.87 -5.53
C LEU A 515 41.02 10.92 -5.76
N GLN A 516 40.57 11.01 -7.02
CA GLN A 516 39.15 10.91 -7.37
C GLN A 516 38.54 9.59 -6.89
N ALA A 517 39.21 8.47 -7.15
CA ALA A 517 38.76 7.15 -6.71
C ALA A 517 38.73 7.05 -5.17
N ALA A 518 39.71 7.62 -4.47
CA ALA A 518 39.76 7.61 -3.01
C ALA A 518 38.64 8.47 -2.38
N ILE A 519 38.32 9.63 -2.98
CA ILE A 519 37.20 10.46 -2.54
C ILE A 519 35.88 9.75 -2.85
N ASN A 520 35.63 9.39 -4.12
CA ASN A 520 34.35 8.80 -4.53
C ASN A 520 34.12 7.39 -3.95
N GLY A 521 35.19 6.68 -3.57
CA GLY A 521 35.13 5.40 -2.88
C GLY A 521 34.93 5.50 -1.37
N ASN A 522 34.91 6.71 -0.79
CA ASN A 522 34.64 6.87 0.64
C ASN A 522 33.17 6.58 0.96
N SER A 523 32.91 5.73 1.95
CA SER A 523 31.54 5.30 2.29
C SER A 523 30.63 6.44 2.74
N THR A 524 31.19 7.48 3.38
CA THR A 524 30.43 8.66 3.83
C THR A 524 29.93 9.47 2.64
N TYR A 525 30.71 9.60 1.57
CA TYR A 525 30.27 10.31 0.38
C TYR A 525 29.32 9.49 -0.49
N GLN A 526 29.54 8.17 -0.56
CA GLN A 526 28.62 7.26 -1.26
C GLN A 526 27.22 7.24 -0.64
N SER A 527 27.11 7.29 0.69
CA SER A 527 25.79 7.35 1.36
C SER A 527 25.04 8.63 1.05
N ASP A 528 25.75 9.74 0.87
CA ASP A 528 25.18 11.06 0.59
C ASP A 528 25.04 11.35 -0.92
N GLY A 529 25.48 10.44 -1.78
CA GLY A 529 25.51 10.62 -3.25
C GLY A 529 26.54 11.67 -3.72
N TYR A 530 27.47 12.07 -2.85
CA TYR A 530 28.50 13.04 -3.16
C TYR A 530 29.69 12.41 -3.87
N GLY A 531 30.28 13.18 -4.77
CA GLY A 531 31.49 12.80 -5.48
C GLY A 531 32.17 14.00 -6.09
N VAL A 532 33.34 13.75 -6.66
CA VAL A 532 34.13 14.77 -7.33
C VAL A 532 34.63 14.26 -8.68
N THR A 533 34.94 15.21 -9.56
CA THR A 533 35.91 15.02 -10.63
C THR A 533 37.22 15.66 -10.21
N VAL A 534 38.32 14.91 -10.26
CA VAL A 534 39.66 15.45 -10.01
C VAL A 534 40.45 15.45 -11.31
N SER A 535 40.91 16.62 -11.71
CA SER A 535 41.73 16.81 -12.91
C SER A 535 43.00 17.58 -12.59
N VAL A 536 43.83 17.77 -13.60
CA VAL A 536 44.91 18.76 -13.57
C VAL A 536 44.45 19.96 -14.39
N ASP A 537 44.83 21.17 -13.98
CA ASP A 537 44.52 22.39 -14.71
C ASP A 537 45.13 22.41 -16.12
N SER A 538 44.73 23.39 -16.93
CA SER A 538 45.18 23.49 -18.34
C SER A 538 46.69 23.68 -18.50
N THR A 539 47.38 24.12 -17.44
CA THR A 539 48.84 24.25 -17.42
C THR A 539 49.55 22.97 -17.00
N GLY A 540 48.82 21.94 -16.55
CA GLY A 540 49.36 20.66 -16.13
C GLY A 540 50.05 20.70 -14.76
N THR A 541 49.81 21.75 -13.97
CA THR A 541 50.58 22.05 -12.75
C THR A 541 49.78 21.87 -11.48
N ASN A 542 48.48 22.19 -11.48
CA ASN A 542 47.68 22.21 -10.26
C ASN A 542 46.56 21.17 -10.30
N LEU A 543 46.27 20.54 -9.16
CA LEU A 543 45.08 19.70 -9.00
C LEU A 543 43.82 20.56 -8.94
N VAL A 544 42.79 20.15 -9.67
CA VAL A 544 41.46 20.77 -9.67
C VAL A 544 40.46 19.73 -9.19
N VAL A 545 39.69 20.06 -8.17
CA VAL A 545 38.65 19.19 -7.61
C VAL A 545 37.32 19.88 -7.79
N THR A 546 36.44 19.28 -8.58
CA THR A 546 35.10 19.80 -8.88
C THR A 546 34.07 18.89 -8.24
N SER A 547 33.17 19.45 -7.43
CA SER A 547 32.04 18.70 -6.86
C SER A 547 31.10 18.22 -7.97
N ASN A 548 30.48 17.05 -7.79
CA ASN A 548 29.44 16.56 -8.71
C ASN A 548 28.08 17.27 -8.52
N THR A 549 27.90 18.01 -7.42
CA THR A 549 26.67 18.77 -7.14
C THR A 549 26.72 20.17 -7.73
N TYR A 550 25.57 20.82 -7.87
CA TYR A 550 25.43 22.19 -8.38
C TYR A 550 24.78 23.08 -7.34
N GLY A 551 24.96 24.39 -7.46
CA GLY A 551 24.31 25.35 -6.58
C GLY A 551 25.22 25.92 -5.51
N SER A 552 24.67 26.80 -4.69
CA SER A 552 25.43 27.46 -3.61
C SER A 552 25.95 26.50 -2.54
N ASP A 553 25.28 25.36 -2.35
CA ASP A 553 25.72 24.29 -1.43
C ASP A 553 26.86 23.42 -2.01
N SER A 554 27.09 23.50 -3.32
CA SER A 554 28.19 22.79 -3.98
C SER A 554 29.52 23.43 -3.58
N THR A 555 30.23 22.78 -2.68
CA THR A 555 31.45 23.30 -2.06
C THR A 555 32.51 22.21 -1.91
N VAL A 556 33.77 22.58 -2.10
CA VAL A 556 34.92 21.69 -1.90
C VAL A 556 35.93 22.38 -1.01
N GLN A 557 36.33 21.73 0.09
CA GLN A 557 37.45 22.16 0.92
C GLN A 557 38.35 20.96 1.22
N ILE A 558 39.66 21.16 1.08
CA ILE A 558 40.68 20.13 1.36
C ILE A 558 41.65 20.67 2.40
N SER A 559 41.83 19.89 3.47
CA SER A 559 42.72 20.17 4.58
C SER A 559 43.48 18.91 5.00
N GLY A 560 44.34 19.00 6.01
CA GLY A 560 45.11 17.87 6.54
C GLY A 560 46.61 17.99 6.30
N THR A 561 47.36 16.95 6.67
CA THR A 561 48.83 16.97 6.70
C THR A 561 49.45 17.12 5.32
N ASP A 562 48.86 16.50 4.29
CA ASP A 562 49.36 16.54 2.92
C ASP A 562 48.68 17.61 2.06
N ALA A 563 47.73 18.37 2.61
CA ALA A 563 47.00 19.39 1.86
C ALA A 563 47.91 20.54 1.41
N ALA A 564 48.87 20.94 2.25
CA ALA A 564 49.77 22.05 1.92
C ALA A 564 50.70 21.74 0.74
N THR A 565 51.18 20.49 0.64
CA THR A 565 52.05 20.05 -0.44
C THR A 565 51.28 19.84 -1.74
N LEU A 566 50.04 19.36 -1.66
CA LEU A 566 49.22 19.03 -2.83
C LEU A 566 48.42 20.22 -3.38
N PHE A 567 47.93 21.12 -2.52
CA PHE A 567 47.01 22.20 -2.89
C PHE A 567 47.52 23.61 -2.54
N GLY A 568 48.59 23.74 -1.73
CA GLY A 568 49.31 25.00 -1.47
C GLY A 568 49.07 25.63 -0.09
N SER A 569 48.07 25.16 0.67
CA SER A 569 47.79 25.57 2.04
C SER A 569 47.36 24.38 2.91
N THR A 570 47.46 24.50 4.24
CA THR A 570 46.96 23.45 5.17
C THR A 570 45.43 23.35 5.16
N THR A 571 44.75 24.40 4.72
CA THR A 571 43.31 24.44 4.44
C THR A 571 43.08 25.21 3.14
N ASN A 572 42.45 24.57 2.17
CA ASN A 572 42.18 25.11 0.84
C ASN A 572 40.68 25.05 0.62
N THR A 573 40.05 26.21 0.42
CA THR A 573 38.61 26.32 0.19
C THR A 573 38.40 26.72 -1.26
N GLY A 574 37.58 25.94 -1.97
CA GLY A 574 37.20 26.22 -3.34
C GLY A 574 36.21 27.37 -3.46
N VAL A 575 35.94 27.77 -4.69
CA VAL A 575 34.84 28.66 -5.02
C VAL A 575 33.55 27.85 -4.99
N ALA A 576 32.55 28.31 -4.22
CA ALA A 576 31.24 27.67 -4.18
C ALA A 576 30.54 27.79 -5.53
N GLY A 577 29.68 26.83 -5.84
CA GLY A 577 28.77 26.92 -6.98
C GLY A 577 27.75 28.05 -6.81
N THR A 578 26.94 28.24 -7.84
CA THR A 578 25.83 29.19 -7.86
C THR A 578 24.56 28.47 -8.26
N ASP A 579 23.44 28.81 -7.64
CA ASP A 579 22.14 28.27 -8.03
C ASP A 579 21.68 28.83 -9.38
N ILE A 580 20.81 28.08 -10.05
CA ILE A 580 20.09 28.56 -11.22
C ILE A 580 19.21 29.77 -10.86
N GLN A 581 19.01 30.71 -11.78
CA GLN A 581 17.99 31.74 -11.66
C GLN A 581 17.17 31.82 -12.95
N GLY A 582 15.88 32.11 -12.83
CA GLY A 582 15.00 32.15 -13.98
C GLY A 582 13.52 32.37 -13.64
N SER A 583 12.69 32.16 -14.65
CA SER A 583 11.23 32.25 -14.56
C SER A 583 10.54 31.09 -15.28
N ILE A 584 9.35 30.75 -14.79
CA ILE A 584 8.44 29.74 -15.35
C ILE A 584 7.13 30.45 -15.67
N GLY A 585 6.69 30.39 -16.94
CA GLY A 585 5.46 31.07 -17.38
C GLY A 585 5.52 32.60 -17.25
N GLY A 586 6.71 33.19 -17.18
CA GLY A 586 6.92 34.62 -16.92
C GLY A 586 6.94 35.01 -15.44
N TYR A 587 6.68 34.08 -14.52
CA TYR A 587 6.75 34.31 -13.07
C TYR A 587 8.13 33.94 -12.53
N PRO A 588 8.76 34.76 -11.67
CA PRO A 588 10.03 34.43 -11.03
C PRO A 588 9.95 33.10 -10.29
N ALA A 589 10.98 32.26 -10.45
CA ALA A 589 11.09 30.97 -9.78
C ALA A 589 12.30 30.97 -8.83
N THR A 590 12.19 30.23 -7.73
CA THR A 590 13.27 30.06 -6.75
C THR A 590 14.22 28.99 -7.26
N GLY A 591 15.51 29.30 -7.35
CA GLY A 591 16.53 28.34 -7.75
C GLY A 591 17.18 27.61 -6.58
N SER A 592 17.42 26.32 -6.75
CA SER A 592 18.28 25.51 -5.88
C SER A 592 19.00 24.48 -6.75
N GLY A 593 20.34 24.52 -6.74
CA GLY A 593 21.14 23.75 -7.69
C GLY A 593 20.74 24.06 -9.12
N GLN A 594 20.36 23.03 -9.88
CA GLN A 594 19.89 23.13 -11.26
C GLN A 594 18.37 23.30 -11.40
N THR A 595 17.63 23.35 -10.29
CA THR A 595 16.17 23.30 -10.29
C THR A 595 15.56 24.66 -9.97
N LEU A 596 14.65 25.10 -10.83
CA LEU A 596 13.76 26.23 -10.60
C LEU A 596 12.43 25.73 -10.05
N THR A 597 11.95 26.33 -8.97
CA THR A 597 10.66 26.02 -8.36
C THR A 597 9.77 27.26 -8.38
N ALA A 598 8.66 27.18 -9.10
CA ALA A 598 7.63 28.21 -9.08
C ALA A 598 6.86 28.15 -7.76
N SER A 599 6.67 29.32 -7.16
CA SER A 599 6.00 29.47 -5.85
C SER A 599 5.05 30.67 -5.85
N GLY A 600 4.33 30.85 -4.74
CA GLY A 600 3.34 31.92 -4.58
C GLY A 600 1.95 31.53 -5.10
N ASN A 601 1.07 32.52 -5.32
CA ASN A 601 -0.28 32.30 -5.84
C ASN A 601 -0.33 32.64 -7.33
N THR A 602 0.25 31.77 -8.16
CA THR A 602 0.32 31.93 -9.62
C THR A 602 -0.09 30.64 -10.33
N PRO A 603 -0.48 30.68 -11.62
CA PRO A 603 -0.87 29.47 -12.36
C PRO A 603 0.21 28.38 -12.44
N VAL A 604 1.48 28.76 -12.25
CA VAL A 604 2.64 27.86 -12.31
C VAL A 604 3.08 27.36 -10.93
N SER A 605 2.39 27.75 -9.85
CA SER A 605 2.79 27.40 -8.50
C SER A 605 2.85 25.89 -8.31
N GLY A 606 3.97 25.40 -7.79
CA GLY A 606 4.25 23.97 -7.64
C GLY A 606 5.01 23.36 -8.81
N ILE A 607 5.12 24.02 -9.98
CA ILE A 607 5.95 23.52 -11.09
C ILE A 607 7.43 23.62 -10.71
N THR A 608 8.16 22.51 -10.87
CA THR A 608 9.61 22.46 -10.79
C THR A 608 10.20 22.20 -12.18
N VAL A 609 11.37 22.77 -12.44
CA VAL A 609 12.06 22.66 -13.72
C VAL A 609 13.54 22.49 -13.46
N THR A 610 14.07 21.30 -13.71
CA THR A 610 15.51 21.03 -13.64
C THR A 610 16.12 21.28 -15.01
N VAL A 611 17.08 22.20 -15.07
CA VAL A 611 17.75 22.58 -16.32
C VAL A 611 19.20 22.16 -16.27
N THR A 612 19.56 21.25 -17.16
CA THR A 612 20.95 20.81 -17.34
C THR A 612 21.67 21.68 -18.38
N GLY A 613 22.98 21.86 -18.18
CA GLY A 613 23.84 22.67 -19.05
C GLY A 613 23.95 24.15 -18.66
N SER A 614 24.81 24.88 -19.36
CA SER A 614 25.22 26.25 -19.02
C SER A 614 24.53 27.36 -19.83
N GLN A 615 23.60 27.00 -20.72
CA GLN A 615 22.92 27.95 -21.59
C GLN A 615 21.88 28.77 -20.82
N THR A 616 21.98 30.09 -20.93
CA THR A 616 21.00 31.07 -20.43
C THR A 616 20.11 31.59 -21.57
N GLY A 617 18.98 32.22 -21.22
CA GLY A 617 17.95 32.67 -22.15
C GLY A 617 16.72 31.77 -22.17
N SER A 618 15.97 31.81 -23.28
CA SER A 618 14.78 30.97 -23.47
C SER A 618 15.17 29.49 -23.58
N ARG A 619 14.51 28.64 -22.80
CA ARG A 619 14.71 27.18 -22.77
C ARG A 619 13.44 26.43 -23.18
N GLY A 620 12.70 26.99 -24.13
CA GLY A 620 11.45 26.42 -24.63
C GLY A 620 10.30 26.56 -23.63
N THR A 621 9.40 25.58 -23.62
CA THR A 621 8.22 25.55 -22.76
C THR A 621 8.10 24.23 -22.01
N VAL A 622 7.52 24.29 -20.82
CA VAL A 622 6.98 23.12 -20.10
C VAL A 622 5.46 23.10 -20.23
N SER A 623 4.90 21.94 -20.50
CA SER A 623 3.45 21.73 -20.45
C SER A 623 3.11 20.91 -19.24
N TYR A 624 2.09 21.34 -18.50
CA TYR A 624 1.52 20.65 -17.36
C TYR A 624 0.05 20.36 -17.66
N SER A 625 -0.39 19.13 -17.43
CA SER A 625 -1.81 18.78 -17.46
C SER A 625 -2.15 17.74 -16.40
N THR A 626 -3.35 17.85 -15.84
CA THR A 626 -3.91 16.87 -14.91
C THR A 626 -4.82 15.90 -15.64
N GLY A 627 -4.53 14.61 -15.56
CA GLY A 627 -5.42 13.56 -16.04
C GLY A 627 -6.69 13.41 -15.20
N ILE A 628 -7.54 12.48 -15.62
CA ILE A 628 -8.88 12.23 -15.07
C ILE A 628 -8.81 11.77 -13.61
N ALA A 629 -7.88 10.87 -13.27
CA ALA A 629 -7.74 10.40 -11.90
C ALA A 629 -7.35 11.54 -10.96
N THR A 630 -6.36 12.37 -11.34
CA THR A 630 -5.97 13.54 -10.54
C THR A 630 -7.12 14.54 -10.36
N GLN A 631 -7.91 14.80 -11.42
CA GLN A 631 -9.06 15.70 -11.33
C GLN A 631 -10.16 15.15 -10.41
N LEU A 632 -10.46 13.85 -10.51
CA LEU A 632 -11.43 13.20 -9.64
C LEU A 632 -10.96 13.19 -8.19
N THR A 633 -9.69 12.87 -7.93
CA THR A 633 -9.09 12.93 -6.59
C THR A 633 -9.19 14.33 -5.99
N ASN A 634 -8.97 15.39 -6.79
CA ASN A 634 -9.16 16.76 -6.30
C ASN A 634 -10.62 17.04 -5.91
N VAL A 635 -11.60 16.61 -6.72
CA VAL A 635 -13.02 16.76 -6.37
C VAL A 635 -13.37 15.95 -5.11
N MET A 636 -12.83 14.74 -4.94
CA MET A 636 -13.04 13.93 -3.73
C MET A 636 -12.43 14.60 -2.49
N ASN A 637 -11.21 15.13 -2.60
CA ASN A 637 -10.53 15.87 -1.54
C ASN A 637 -11.24 17.18 -1.16
N ASP A 638 -11.89 17.86 -2.12
CA ASP A 638 -12.71 19.04 -1.83
C ASP A 638 -14.07 18.65 -1.22
N ALA A 639 -14.55 17.44 -1.50
CA ALA A 639 -15.82 16.91 -0.99
C ALA A 639 -15.70 16.38 0.45
N VAL A 640 -14.69 15.57 0.71
CA VAL A 640 -14.43 14.85 1.97
C VAL A 640 -13.39 15.61 2.78
N ALA A 641 -13.51 15.63 4.11
CA ALA A 641 -12.48 16.24 4.94
C ALA A 641 -11.12 15.55 4.73
N VAL A 642 -10.11 16.34 4.36
CA VAL A 642 -8.72 15.86 4.25
C VAL A 642 -7.95 16.32 5.47
N GLN A 643 -7.15 15.40 6.02
CA GLN A 643 -6.21 15.73 7.09
C GLN A 643 -5.12 16.65 6.51
N GLY A 644 -5.17 17.94 6.83
CA GLY A 644 -4.15 18.89 6.40
C GLY A 644 -2.80 18.62 7.09
N THR A 645 -1.73 19.17 6.52
CA THR A 645 -0.42 19.16 7.18
C THR A 645 -0.47 19.97 8.47
N GLY A 646 -0.30 19.30 9.63
CA GLY A 646 -0.14 19.95 10.93
C GLY A 646 -1.42 20.11 11.77
N ASP A 647 -2.22 19.05 11.90
CA ASP A 647 -3.38 18.95 12.81
C ASP A 647 -4.56 19.91 12.48
N ALA A 648 -4.51 20.59 11.33
CA ALA A 648 -5.62 21.36 10.80
C ALA A 648 -6.40 20.51 9.79
N THR A 649 -7.64 20.15 10.13
CA THR A 649 -8.57 19.53 9.17
C THR A 649 -9.11 20.62 8.27
N VAL A 650 -9.01 20.46 6.94
CA VAL A 650 -9.74 21.32 6.01
C VAL A 650 -11.11 20.66 5.83
N ASP A 651 -12.16 21.31 6.30
CA ASP A 651 -13.51 20.78 6.20
C ASP A 651 -13.92 20.75 4.73
N GLY A 652 -14.11 19.53 4.20
CA GLY A 652 -14.67 19.32 2.87
C GLY A 652 -16.13 19.78 2.81
N ALA A 653 -16.66 19.95 1.58
CA ALA A 653 -18.02 20.42 1.36
C ALA A 653 -19.10 19.56 2.07
N ILE A 654 -18.88 18.25 2.19
CA ILE A 654 -19.77 17.33 2.92
C ILE A 654 -19.70 17.60 4.43
N THR A 655 -18.50 17.78 4.99
CA THR A 655 -18.32 18.09 6.41
C THR A 655 -19.02 19.39 6.79
N GLY A 656 -18.85 20.45 5.99
CA GLY A 656 -19.54 21.72 6.21
C GLY A 656 -21.08 21.61 6.14
N ALA A 657 -21.59 20.78 5.23
CA ALA A 657 -23.02 20.49 5.16
C ALA A 657 -23.51 19.74 6.40
N VAL A 658 -22.79 18.70 6.83
CA VAL A 658 -23.12 17.91 8.03
C VAL A 658 -23.09 18.77 9.29
N ASP A 659 -22.11 19.65 9.46
CA ASP A 659 -22.02 20.50 10.64
C ASP A 659 -23.15 21.53 10.67
N THR A 660 -23.55 22.07 9.51
CA THR A 660 -24.75 22.91 9.40
C THR A 660 -26.01 22.15 9.82
N LEU A 661 -26.15 20.88 9.44
CA LEU A 661 -27.28 20.03 9.85
C LEU A 661 -27.25 19.72 11.34
N LYS A 662 -26.09 19.43 11.93
CA LYS A 662 -25.94 19.23 13.39
C LYS A 662 -26.35 20.48 14.18
N ASP A 663 -25.97 21.66 13.69
CA ASP A 663 -26.39 22.93 14.29
C ASP A 663 -27.92 23.11 14.21
N GLN A 664 -28.56 22.63 13.14
CA GLN A 664 -30.02 22.62 13.02
C GLN A 664 -30.68 21.64 13.99
N VAL A 665 -30.17 20.41 14.13
CA VAL A 665 -30.66 19.44 15.13
C VAL A 665 -30.58 20.04 16.53
N SER A 666 -29.43 20.62 16.90
CA SER A 666 -29.27 21.25 18.22
C SER A 666 -30.28 22.37 18.48
N GLN A 667 -30.61 23.17 17.46
CA GLN A 667 -31.64 24.22 17.58
C GLN A 667 -33.05 23.62 17.71
N ILE A 668 -33.34 22.50 17.04
CA ILE A 668 -34.62 21.81 17.14
C ILE A 668 -34.77 21.18 18.53
N GLU A 669 -33.73 20.51 19.04
CA GLU A 669 -33.70 19.93 20.40
C GLU A 669 -33.95 20.99 21.49
N ASP A 670 -33.39 22.20 21.34
CA ASP A 670 -33.66 23.33 22.24
C ASP A 670 -35.14 23.77 22.19
N GLN A 671 -35.75 23.76 20.99
CA GLN A 671 -37.18 24.07 20.82
C GLN A 671 -38.06 22.97 21.40
N GLU A 672 -37.72 21.70 21.22
CA GLU A 672 -38.42 20.55 21.81
C GLU A 672 -38.43 20.63 23.33
N SER A 673 -37.27 20.90 23.94
CA SER A 673 -37.12 21.07 25.39
C SER A 673 -38.01 22.20 25.93
N THR A 674 -38.08 23.30 25.18
CA THR A 674 -38.94 24.44 25.51
C THR A 674 -40.43 24.07 25.39
N GLN A 675 -40.82 23.40 24.31
CA GLN A 675 -42.20 22.97 24.06
C GLN A 675 -42.66 21.90 25.07
N GLN A 676 -41.79 20.97 25.44
CA GLN A 676 -42.05 19.96 26.47
C GLN A 676 -42.30 20.62 27.83
N SER A 677 -41.47 21.60 28.21
CA SER A 677 -41.66 22.37 29.45
C SER A 677 -43.00 23.12 29.48
N TYR A 678 -43.43 23.62 28.32
CA TYR A 678 -44.75 24.24 28.16
C TYR A 678 -45.89 23.22 28.31
N ILE A 679 -45.81 22.08 27.63
CA ILE A 679 -46.79 20.98 27.71
C ILE A 679 -46.92 20.49 29.16
N ASP A 680 -45.81 20.33 29.88
CA ASP A 680 -45.81 19.93 31.30
C ASP A 680 -46.54 20.94 32.18
N SER A 681 -46.32 22.24 31.93
CA SER A 681 -46.99 23.33 32.64
C SER A 681 -48.50 23.35 32.38
N VAL A 682 -48.91 23.17 31.11
CA VAL A 682 -50.33 23.11 30.72
C VAL A 682 -51.01 21.87 31.31
N SER A 683 -50.35 20.71 31.27
CA SER A 683 -50.83 19.48 31.89
C SER A 683 -51.08 19.66 33.39
N ALA A 684 -50.18 20.31 34.11
CA ALA A 684 -50.36 20.62 35.53
C ALA A 684 -51.57 21.53 35.79
N ILE A 685 -51.79 22.55 34.95
CA ILE A 685 -52.96 23.44 35.03
C ILE A 685 -54.25 22.65 34.80
N TYR A 686 -54.33 21.87 33.71
CA TYR A 686 -55.51 21.06 33.43
C TYR A 686 -55.77 20.06 34.55
N GLN A 687 -54.75 19.46 35.17
CA GLN A 687 -54.92 18.52 36.27
C GLN A 687 -55.54 19.21 37.50
N ALA A 688 -55.10 20.44 37.79
CA ALA A 688 -55.62 21.24 38.89
C ALA A 688 -57.08 21.67 38.66
N GLU A 689 -57.39 22.23 37.48
CA GLU A 689 -58.75 22.66 37.11
C GLU A 689 -59.73 21.49 37.15
N PHE A 690 -59.28 20.34 36.67
CA PHE A 690 -60.07 19.13 36.63
C PHE A 690 -60.31 18.51 38.01
N THR A 691 -59.32 18.55 38.89
CA THR A 691 -59.46 18.15 40.30
C THR A 691 -60.46 19.07 41.02
N ALA A 692 -60.43 20.37 40.74
CA ALA A 692 -61.39 21.33 41.27
C ALA A 692 -62.82 21.07 40.73
N LEU A 693 -62.95 20.73 39.44
CA LEU A 693 -64.22 20.36 38.82
C LEU A 693 -64.80 19.07 39.44
N GLN A 694 -63.98 18.03 39.64
CA GLN A 694 -64.40 16.80 40.32
C GLN A 694 -64.89 17.09 41.74
N THR A 695 -64.18 17.95 42.48
CA THR A 695 -64.58 18.33 43.85
C THR A 695 -65.93 19.06 43.85
N THR A 696 -66.14 19.94 42.88
CA THR A 696 -67.41 20.67 42.72
C THR A 696 -68.55 19.73 42.35
N LEU A 697 -68.33 18.81 41.40
CA LEU A 697 -69.32 17.81 40.99
C LEU A 697 -69.67 16.84 42.13
N ALA A 698 -68.68 16.42 42.92
CA ALA A 698 -68.90 15.59 44.11
C ALA A 698 -69.73 16.33 45.17
N SER A 699 -69.46 17.63 45.39
CA SER A 699 -70.27 18.49 46.27
C SER A 699 -71.71 18.63 45.76
N MET A 700 -71.91 18.87 44.47
CA MET A 700 -73.24 18.93 43.86
C MET A 700 -74.00 17.60 43.94
N SER A 701 -73.31 16.47 43.76
CA SER A 701 -73.89 15.13 43.93
C SER A 701 -74.29 14.85 45.38
N SER A 702 -73.46 15.27 46.35
CA SER A 702 -73.78 15.20 47.78
C SER A 702 -74.99 16.05 48.14
N ILE A 703 -75.05 17.30 47.64
CA ILE A 703 -76.21 18.20 47.81
C ILE A 703 -77.45 17.58 47.16
N SER A 704 -77.34 17.03 45.95
CA SER A 704 -78.43 16.35 45.26
C SER A 704 -78.93 15.14 46.06
N SER A 705 -78.03 14.33 46.61
CA SER A 705 -78.37 13.16 47.44
C SER A 705 -79.05 13.59 48.74
N TYR A 706 -78.54 14.64 49.38
CA TYR A 706 -79.14 15.25 50.58
C TYR A 706 -80.54 15.82 50.29
N LEU A 707 -80.73 16.48 49.14
CA LEU A 707 -82.04 16.95 48.71
C LEU A 707 -82.98 15.77 48.41
N GLN A 708 -82.51 14.71 47.76
CA GLN A 708 -83.32 13.50 47.53
C GLN A 708 -83.71 12.81 48.84
N GLU A 709 -82.83 12.78 49.84
CA GLU A 709 -83.12 12.24 51.17
C GLU A 709 -84.15 13.09 51.94
N ILE A 710 -84.09 14.42 51.82
CA ILE A 710 -85.11 15.33 52.37
C ILE A 710 -86.46 15.18 51.68
N PHE A 711 -86.47 15.03 50.35
CA PHE A 711 -87.71 14.96 49.57
C PHE A 711 -88.27 13.53 49.43
N ASN A 712 -87.57 12.51 49.92
CA ASN A 712 -87.99 11.12 49.87
C ASN A 712 -87.70 10.38 51.19
N PRO A 713 -88.29 10.77 52.34
CA PRO A 713 -88.04 10.12 53.62
C PRO A 713 -88.57 8.68 53.59
N THR A 714 -87.66 7.71 53.72
CA THR A 714 -88.02 6.33 54.00
C THR A 714 -88.76 6.26 55.34
N THR A 715 -90.03 5.89 55.29
CA THR A 715 -90.84 5.58 56.47
C THR A 715 -90.28 4.35 57.20
N SER A 716 -89.80 4.51 58.43
CA SER A 716 -89.88 3.43 59.44
C SER A 716 -89.77 3.97 60.88
N SER A 717 -90.89 3.79 61.60
CA SER A 717 -91.13 3.71 63.05
C SER A 717 -89.90 3.57 63.99
N SER A 718 -89.86 4.21 65.15
CA SER A 718 -90.87 4.15 66.24
C SER A 718 -90.89 5.41 67.10
#